data_AF-A0A1B8TXD7-F1
#
_entry.id   AF-A0A1B8TXD7-F1
#
_cell.length_a   1.000
_cell.length_b   1.000
_cell.length_c   1.000
_cell.angle_alpha   90.00
_cell.angle_beta   90.00
_cell.angle_gamma   90.00
#
_symmetry.space_group_name_H-M   'P 1'
#
loop_
_entity.id
_entity.type
_entity.pdbx_description
1 polymer ?
#
loop_
_entity_poly.entity_id
_entity_poly.type
_entity_poly.pdbx_seq_one_letter_code
_entity_poly.pdbx_strand_id
1 'polypeptide(L)'
;MQKKLYISTLLFFLTVSFTNAQELSTSKIKDLVESYKEDVRGPYYRIKWFCEDGSVREAKDPCPDKIEGIQHASFKTSALELRKTNHLFFGEILAATKINEFLDEQNNYSRLKQYQIGKYLASINDGWVLRKGQFYRGAVQSEDEEAWGKEFFETVLKNDSFLKTNYYLIRQALKDIPHNGDTNLGQLMRSESKILAEEIPSFMDVRIKIHGNPQKTDIALVKNFINKKEDKLSLKEKKDLQNLILTMEQFYAPLDFKKIDEEVANLKGNTFLIDEIKNFSENYINNNSSKKIVRNSANILADIRTNITDFKSSKHKLQLLDISNQIENVLLIEAQNWETETLQETIEKIEILTCAALGSGLIEIWEFDKIEKSLINKGNTDKITVASLNELLTISRSIVEWSASLIKANYNEDVLNYTKFEPLAYGFIDDRVRNSIALSLGETVSKLGTFVAKISNINNDVMSIDNQSAIRGLNPGYAFGELVVVDGNPDDVEVNTNKIYIFQNPPSDLKPVAGILTVSEGNLVSHVQLLARNLGIPNAALSNENLSALKKYNGKKVFYAVSHKGNVIIKTENDMSSEEEKLFEKKERSKNMIEVPVEDIRLDVSKVINMRDVNATDSGKLCGPKAANLGELKNLFPKQVVEGLIIPFGVFKTHMNLPMPNEGKSYWQYLNDTFYNADQKKKAGATEEQVENYLLTSLEKLHKAILNINLNADFTKDLKSNFQTAFKNDIGKVPVFLRSDTNMEDLKEFTGAGLNLTLFNIKEEDKILQGIKKVWASAYTERSFKWRQKYLLNPENVYPSILIIPSVDVDYSGVMITKGINAGTDNDLTVAFSRGAGGAVDGQSAETRLITKNENFLLAPARQADYIRLPNYGGTKKYFTSFENEILNEDNINEIRKIAKEVRAKIGEKAEDKDQAFDVEFGFENNKLWLFQIRPFVENKQAKSSDYLNSITPKIADDKQIKITEKL
;
A
#
# COMPACT_ATOMS: atom_id res chain seq x y z
N MET A 1 -42.74 33.73 61.96
CA MET A 1 -41.30 34.04 62.01
C MET A 1 -40.56 32.84 61.42
N GLN A 2 -39.95 33.00 60.23
CA GLN A 2 -39.06 32.04 59.51
C GLN A 2 -39.66 30.66 59.13
N LYS A 3 -39.35 30.00 58.01
CA LYS A 3 -38.76 30.28 56.69
C LYS A 3 -39.13 29.04 55.84
N LYS A 4 -39.67 29.22 54.63
CA LYS A 4 -39.72 28.17 53.60
C LYS A 4 -38.31 27.95 53.05
N LEU A 5 -37.89 26.71 52.81
CA LEU A 5 -36.83 26.42 51.84
C LEU A 5 -37.08 25.08 51.15
N TYR A 6 -37.36 25.18 49.85
CA TYR A 6 -37.31 24.10 48.88
C TYR A 6 -35.85 23.66 48.71
N ILE A 7 -35.57 22.36 48.83
CA ILE A 7 -34.30 21.77 48.37
C ILE A 7 -34.55 21.18 46.99
N SER A 8 -34.03 21.87 45.98
CA SER A 8 -33.95 21.40 44.60
C SER A 8 -32.67 20.57 44.47
N THR A 9 -32.82 19.27 44.23
CA THR A 9 -31.71 18.35 43.93
C THR A 9 -31.26 18.60 42.49
N LEU A 10 -30.21 19.40 42.31
CA LEU A 10 -29.53 19.58 41.03
C LEU A 10 -28.52 18.43 40.86
N LEU A 11 -28.90 17.39 40.13
CA LEU A 11 -27.97 16.36 39.65
C LEU A 11 -27.12 16.99 38.53
N PHE A 12 -25.90 17.41 38.85
CA PHE A 12 -24.92 17.79 37.84
C PHE A 12 -24.43 16.51 37.15
N PHE A 13 -24.99 16.19 35.98
CA PHE A 13 -24.36 15.28 35.03
C PHE A 13 -23.08 15.95 34.53
N LEU A 14 -21.94 15.59 35.12
CA LEU A 14 -20.62 15.83 34.55
C LEU A 14 -20.47 14.92 33.33
N THR A 15 -21.01 15.38 32.20
CA THR A 15 -20.59 14.90 30.88
C THR A 15 -19.15 15.35 30.70
N VAL A 16 -18.20 14.46 30.97
CA VAL A 16 -16.82 14.60 30.51
C VAL A 16 -16.87 14.55 28.99
N SER A 17 -17.05 15.73 28.39
CA SER A 17 -16.80 15.93 26.98
C SER A 17 -15.29 15.82 26.83
N PHE A 18 -14.80 14.71 26.28
CA PHE A 18 -13.46 14.66 25.74
C PHE A 18 -13.39 15.71 24.63
N THR A 19 -12.95 16.91 24.97
CA THR A 19 -12.53 17.90 23.99
C THR A 19 -11.27 17.34 23.34
N ASN A 20 -11.42 16.57 22.27
CA ASN A 20 -10.31 16.30 21.37
C ASN A 20 -9.81 17.65 20.90
N ALA A 21 -8.58 18.01 21.29
CA ALA A 21 -7.93 19.22 20.82
C ALA A 21 -7.86 19.14 19.28
N GLN A 22 -8.25 20.22 18.61
CA GLN A 22 -8.34 20.22 17.14
C GLN A 22 -6.95 20.06 16.53
N GLU A 23 -6.81 19.13 15.59
CA GLU A 23 -5.59 18.91 14.81
C GLU A 23 -5.10 20.20 14.17
N LEU A 24 -3.79 20.45 14.22
CA LEU A 24 -3.19 21.54 13.46
C LEU A 24 -3.24 21.20 11.97
N SER A 25 -3.65 22.19 11.16
CA SER A 25 -3.64 22.08 9.70
C SER A 25 -2.21 21.95 9.17
N THR A 26 -2.03 21.22 8.07
CA THR A 26 -0.74 21.01 7.40
C THR A 26 0.07 22.31 7.18
N SER A 27 -0.58 23.41 6.78
CA SER A 27 0.10 24.71 6.60
C SER A 27 0.75 25.21 7.88
N LYS A 28 0.04 25.11 9.03
CA LYS A 28 0.57 25.54 10.33
C LYS A 28 1.73 24.67 10.78
N ILE A 29 1.67 23.36 10.51
CA ILE A 29 2.77 22.43 10.83
C ILE A 29 4.00 22.80 10.02
N LYS A 30 3.85 23.10 8.72
CA LYS A 30 4.94 23.53 7.85
C LYS A 30 5.58 24.83 8.36
N ASP A 31 4.77 25.83 8.71
CA ASP A 31 5.28 27.10 9.27
C ASP A 31 6.05 26.87 10.58
N LEU A 32 5.56 25.94 11.41
CA LEU A 32 6.19 25.59 12.68
C LEU A 32 7.54 24.87 12.46
N VAL A 33 7.63 23.94 11.51
CA VAL A 33 8.88 23.27 11.12
C VAL A 33 9.91 24.29 10.63
N GLU A 34 9.53 25.24 9.77
CA GLU A 34 10.42 26.32 9.34
C GLU A 34 10.86 27.22 10.50
N SER A 35 9.95 27.51 11.43
CA SER A 35 10.30 28.27 12.64
C SER A 35 11.33 27.53 13.51
N TYR A 36 11.28 26.20 13.60
CA TYR A 36 12.26 25.41 14.34
C TYR A 36 13.62 25.37 13.63
N LYS A 37 13.64 25.22 12.31
CA LYS A 37 14.89 25.28 11.50
C LYS A 37 15.65 26.59 11.76
N GLU A 38 14.94 27.70 11.89
CA GLU A 38 15.54 29.04 12.07
C GLU A 38 15.85 29.42 13.53
N ASP A 39 15.34 28.67 14.51
CA ASP A 39 15.53 28.95 15.94
C ASP A 39 16.79 28.26 16.49
N VAL A 40 17.60 29.02 17.24
CA VAL A 40 18.84 28.53 17.88
C VAL A 40 18.64 27.41 18.90
N ARG A 41 17.40 27.16 19.32
CA ARG A 41 17.00 26.04 20.19
C ARG A 41 16.09 25.04 19.48
N GLY A 42 15.73 25.23 18.21
CA GLY A 42 14.80 24.36 17.49
C GLY A 42 13.47 24.17 18.24
N PRO A 43 12.99 22.93 18.46
CA PRO A 43 11.78 22.64 19.22
C PRO A 43 11.94 22.79 20.75
N TYR A 44 13.15 23.10 21.23
CA TYR A 44 13.47 23.19 22.65
C TYR A 44 13.22 24.57 23.24
N TYR A 45 12.79 24.60 24.50
CA TYR A 45 12.51 25.83 25.25
C TYR A 45 13.67 26.25 26.15
N ARG A 46 13.98 25.45 27.19
CA ARG A 46 15.09 25.69 28.13
C ARG A 46 15.55 24.42 28.82
N ILE A 47 16.82 24.38 29.22
CA ILE A 47 17.40 23.31 30.05
C ILE A 47 16.75 23.29 31.43
N LYS A 48 16.47 22.09 31.93
CA LYS A 48 15.96 21.82 33.27
C LYS A 48 16.59 20.55 33.84
N TRP A 49 16.51 20.38 35.14
CA TRP A 49 16.79 19.11 35.81
C TRP A 49 15.51 18.30 35.93
N PHE A 50 15.58 17.02 35.59
CA PHE A 50 14.49 16.06 35.71
C PHE A 50 14.93 14.97 36.66
N CYS A 51 14.41 15.01 37.88
CA CYS A 51 14.83 14.13 38.97
C CYS A 51 14.01 12.84 38.99
N GLU A 52 14.58 11.75 39.50
CA GLU A 52 13.92 10.44 39.56
C GLU A 52 12.61 10.44 40.37
N ASP A 53 12.47 11.37 41.33
CA ASP A 53 11.25 11.57 42.11
C ASP A 53 10.10 12.26 41.33
N GLY A 54 10.34 12.58 40.05
CA GLY A 54 9.39 13.26 39.17
C GLY A 54 9.41 14.78 39.30
N SER A 55 10.26 15.36 40.16
CA SER A 55 10.41 16.81 40.26
C SER A 55 11.19 17.38 39.08
N VAL A 56 10.77 18.55 38.60
CA VAL A 56 11.44 19.27 37.50
C VAL A 56 11.95 20.61 38.02
N ARG A 57 13.27 20.78 38.04
CA ARG A 57 13.96 21.94 38.63
C ARG A 57 14.63 22.81 37.57
N GLU A 58 14.95 24.05 37.92
CA GLU A 58 15.63 24.97 37.01
C GLU A 58 17.09 24.55 36.77
N ALA A 59 17.69 24.90 35.63
CA ALA A 59 19.03 24.41 35.25
C ALA A 59 20.15 24.66 36.28
N LYS A 60 20.01 25.69 37.13
CA LYS A 60 20.96 26.05 38.19
C LYS A 60 20.64 25.42 39.56
N ASP A 61 19.57 24.64 39.64
CA ASP A 61 19.06 24.02 40.86
C ASP A 61 19.06 22.49 40.67
N PRO A 62 20.19 21.80 40.90
CA PRO A 62 20.32 20.37 40.68
C PRO A 62 19.38 19.54 41.57
N CYS A 63 19.19 18.27 41.23
CA CYS A 63 18.39 17.37 42.07
C CYS A 63 18.97 17.29 43.51
N PRO A 64 18.12 17.14 44.55
CA PRO A 64 18.58 17.09 45.93
C PRO A 64 19.64 16.00 46.16
N ASP A 65 20.55 16.21 47.11
CA ASP A 65 21.57 15.21 47.47
C ASP A 65 20.89 13.86 47.76
N LYS A 66 21.29 12.81 47.04
CA LYS A 66 20.74 11.43 47.00
C LYS A 66 19.61 11.15 46.00
N ILE A 67 19.17 12.13 45.21
CA ILE A 67 18.22 11.92 44.11
C ILE A 67 18.96 12.14 42.80
N GLU A 68 19.10 11.09 42.00
CA GLU A 68 19.68 11.20 40.67
C GLU A 68 18.71 11.91 39.71
N GLY A 69 19.23 12.44 38.62
CA GLY A 69 18.43 13.13 37.63
C GLY A 69 19.24 13.49 36.40
N ILE A 70 18.53 13.75 35.31
CA ILE A 70 19.13 14.05 34.01
C ILE A 70 18.87 15.51 33.68
N GLN A 71 19.90 16.21 33.17
CA GLN A 71 19.78 17.60 32.76
C GLN A 71 19.61 17.69 31.24
N HIS A 72 18.39 17.92 30.77
CA HIS A 72 18.13 18.08 29.34
C HIS A 72 17.19 19.25 29.05
N ALA A 73 16.96 19.54 27.77
CA ALA A 73 16.03 20.58 27.37
C ALA A 73 14.57 20.15 27.58
N SER A 74 13.74 21.09 28.04
CA SER A 74 12.29 21.02 27.95
C SER A 74 11.81 21.43 26.56
N PHE A 75 10.68 20.87 26.10
CA PHE A 75 10.08 21.20 24.81
C PHE A 75 9.27 22.50 24.87
N LYS A 76 9.22 23.23 23.74
CA LYS A 76 8.29 24.36 23.56
C LYS A 76 6.84 23.86 23.61
N THR A 77 5.92 24.72 24.05
CA THR A 77 4.48 24.40 24.09
C THR A 77 3.97 23.95 22.72
N SER A 78 4.41 24.59 21.64
CA SER A 78 4.04 24.20 20.27
C SER A 78 4.47 22.78 19.89
N ALA A 79 5.63 22.31 20.37
CA ALA A 79 6.09 20.94 20.14
C ALA A 79 5.27 19.93 20.98
N LEU A 80 4.92 20.28 22.22
CA LEU A 80 4.06 19.46 23.07
C LEU A 80 2.61 19.38 22.54
N GLU A 81 2.11 20.45 21.93
CA GLU A 81 0.80 20.47 21.27
C GLU A 81 0.77 19.58 20.03
N LEU A 82 1.82 19.60 19.18
CA LEU A 82 1.94 18.70 18.04
C LEU A 82 1.87 17.22 18.43
N ARG A 83 2.55 16.84 19.52
CA ARG A 83 2.50 15.47 20.04
C ARG A 83 1.07 15.05 20.44
N LYS A 84 0.32 15.96 21.07
CA LYS A 84 -1.04 15.67 21.57
C LYS A 84 -2.11 15.69 20.48
N THR A 85 -1.97 16.59 19.51
CA THR A 85 -3.01 16.85 18.51
C THR A 85 -2.80 16.04 17.25
N ASN A 86 -1.56 15.97 16.75
CA ASN A 86 -1.23 15.37 15.46
C ASN A 86 -0.38 14.10 15.58
N HIS A 87 -0.01 13.68 16.80
CA HIS A 87 0.90 12.55 17.06
C HIS A 87 2.26 12.70 16.34
N LEU A 88 2.79 13.94 16.30
CA LEU A 88 4.07 14.26 15.64
C LEU A 88 5.17 14.55 16.65
N PHE A 89 6.35 13.95 16.45
CA PHE A 89 7.47 13.98 17.38
C PHE A 89 8.74 14.56 16.71
N PHE A 90 9.17 15.74 17.16
CA PHE A 90 10.32 16.46 16.59
C PHE A 90 11.41 16.72 17.64
N GLY A 91 12.66 16.36 17.32
CA GLY A 91 13.80 16.56 18.22
C GLY A 91 13.71 15.74 19.50
N GLU A 92 13.41 14.44 19.38
CA GLU A 92 13.30 13.55 20.54
C GLU A 92 14.61 13.51 21.34
N ILE A 93 14.46 13.52 22.66
CA ILE A 93 15.54 13.29 23.64
C ILE A 93 15.21 11.92 24.23
N LEU A 94 15.94 10.87 23.85
CA LEU A 94 15.61 9.50 24.22
C LEU A 94 15.74 9.29 25.72
N ALA A 95 16.80 9.85 26.32
CA ALA A 95 17.04 9.76 27.77
C ALA A 95 15.88 10.34 28.62
N ALA A 96 15.06 11.21 28.03
CA ALA A 96 13.88 11.81 28.67
C ALA A 96 12.57 11.04 28.45
N THR A 97 12.60 9.93 27.71
CA THR A 97 11.41 9.23 27.21
C THR A 97 11.25 7.87 27.87
N LYS A 98 10.01 7.47 28.19
CA LYS A 98 9.73 6.10 28.64
C LYS A 98 9.78 5.13 27.47
N ILE A 99 10.42 3.98 27.66
CA ILE A 99 10.57 2.92 26.64
C ILE A 99 9.24 2.58 25.93
N ASN A 100 8.16 2.33 26.69
CA ASN A 100 6.87 1.96 26.08
C ASN A 100 6.21 3.11 25.30
N GLU A 101 6.39 4.36 25.75
CA GLU A 101 5.87 5.53 25.04
C GLU A 101 6.68 5.84 23.78
N PHE A 102 7.98 5.52 23.76
CA PHE A 102 8.82 5.62 22.57
C PHE A 102 8.54 4.50 21.57
N LEU A 103 8.37 3.27 22.08
CA LEU A 103 8.05 2.10 21.28
C LEU A 103 6.72 2.29 20.55
N ASP A 104 5.70 2.87 21.21
CA ASP A 104 4.46 3.32 20.57
C ASP A 104 3.68 2.21 19.84
N GLU A 105 3.63 1.02 20.44
CA GLU A 105 3.00 -0.18 19.86
C GLU A 105 1.53 0.03 19.45
N GLN A 106 0.78 0.84 20.20
CA GLN A 106 -0.64 1.11 19.91
C GLN A 106 -0.86 1.87 18.60
N ASN A 107 0.14 2.63 18.14
CA ASN A 107 0.11 3.37 16.89
C ASN A 107 1.11 2.76 15.89
N ASN A 108 1.25 1.44 15.88
CA ASN A 108 2.11 0.71 14.96
C ASN A 108 3.57 1.22 14.99
N TYR A 109 4.09 1.46 16.18
CA TYR A 109 5.45 1.94 16.40
C TYR A 109 5.79 3.28 15.72
N SER A 110 4.76 4.14 15.52
CA SER A 110 4.89 5.39 14.77
C SER A 110 5.97 6.31 15.36
N ARG A 111 6.02 6.52 16.68
CA ARG A 111 7.05 7.38 17.29
C ARG A 111 8.49 6.89 17.05
N LEU A 112 8.73 5.57 17.14
CA LEU A 112 10.02 4.96 16.79
C LEU A 112 10.36 5.22 15.32
N LYS A 113 9.41 4.99 14.41
CA LYS A 113 9.60 5.21 12.97
C LYS A 113 9.85 6.68 12.63
N GLN A 114 9.11 7.59 13.28
CA GLN A 114 9.29 9.04 13.18
C GLN A 114 10.68 9.48 13.63
N TYR A 115 11.24 8.86 14.67
CA TYR A 115 12.62 9.12 15.09
C TYR A 115 13.62 8.77 13.97
N GLN A 116 13.46 7.62 13.31
CA GLN A 116 14.30 7.20 12.19
C GLN A 116 14.15 8.11 10.96
N ILE A 117 12.92 8.53 10.64
CA ILE A 117 12.65 9.53 9.60
C ILE A 117 13.32 10.86 9.97
N GLY A 118 13.24 11.28 11.24
CA GLY A 118 13.90 12.47 11.77
C GLY A 118 15.42 12.41 11.63
N LYS A 119 16.05 11.26 11.90
CA LYS A 119 17.49 11.05 11.69
C LYS A 119 17.87 11.13 10.22
N TYR A 120 17.06 10.57 9.34
CA TYR A 120 17.23 10.74 7.89
C TYR A 120 17.11 12.20 7.45
N LEU A 121 16.06 12.89 7.86
CA LEU A 121 15.87 14.31 7.53
C LEU A 121 17.02 15.16 8.07
N ALA A 122 17.46 14.90 9.30
CA ALA A 122 18.60 15.59 9.90
C ALA A 122 19.89 15.36 9.12
N SER A 123 20.11 14.14 8.60
CA SER A 123 21.27 13.88 7.77
C SER A 123 21.16 14.64 6.44
N ILE A 124 20.04 14.55 5.72
CA ILE A 124 19.93 15.11 4.36
C ILE A 124 19.56 16.61 4.28
N ASN A 125 19.43 17.28 5.42
CA ASN A 125 18.97 18.69 5.53
C ASN A 125 19.59 19.42 6.74
N ASP A 126 20.90 19.25 6.96
CA ASP A 126 21.70 19.98 7.96
C ASP A 126 20.99 20.06 9.33
N GLY A 127 20.72 18.92 9.96
CA GLY A 127 20.04 18.86 11.26
C GLY A 127 18.51 19.08 11.24
N TRP A 128 17.92 19.41 10.08
CA TRP A 128 16.47 19.60 9.89
C TRP A 128 15.84 20.56 10.93
N VAL A 129 14.86 20.14 11.74
CA VAL A 129 14.27 20.95 12.82
C VAL A 129 15.28 21.37 13.89
N LEU A 130 16.47 20.75 13.91
CA LEU A 130 17.60 21.09 14.75
C LEU A 130 18.71 21.82 13.97
N ARG A 131 18.45 22.39 12.78
CA ARG A 131 19.49 23.03 11.96
C ARG A 131 20.38 24.01 12.73
N LYS A 132 19.78 24.93 13.48
CA LYS A 132 20.54 25.77 14.44
C LYS A 132 20.56 25.19 15.85
N GLY A 133 19.53 24.40 16.22
CA GLY A 133 19.37 23.78 17.53
C GLY A 133 20.32 22.63 17.86
N GLN A 134 21.03 22.06 16.89
CA GLN A 134 21.93 20.91 17.05
C GLN A 134 23.12 21.21 17.98
N PHE A 135 23.51 22.49 18.07
CA PHE A 135 24.57 22.95 18.98
C PHE A 135 24.06 23.39 20.36
N TYR A 136 22.75 23.26 20.61
CA TYR A 136 22.19 23.61 21.90
C TYR A 136 22.58 22.57 22.95
N ARG A 137 23.27 23.00 24.02
CA ARG A 137 23.81 22.13 25.09
C ARG A 137 22.80 21.16 25.71
N GLY A 138 21.50 21.48 25.67
CA GLY A 138 20.43 20.61 26.20
C GLY A 138 19.78 19.68 25.20
N ALA A 139 20.24 19.63 23.94
CA ALA A 139 19.58 18.91 22.86
C ALA A 139 19.81 17.39 22.91
N VAL A 140 21.02 16.93 23.23
CA VAL A 140 21.42 15.51 23.27
C VAL A 140 22.61 15.37 24.23
N GLN A 141 22.57 14.41 25.17
CA GLN A 141 23.73 13.97 25.94
C GLN A 141 24.08 12.55 25.50
N SER A 142 25.20 12.38 24.79
CA SER A 142 25.58 11.12 24.15
C SER A 142 25.58 9.94 25.11
N GLU A 143 26.14 10.11 26.30
CA GLU A 143 26.31 9.06 27.29
C GLU A 143 24.96 8.59 27.86
N ASP A 144 24.05 9.54 28.12
CA ASP A 144 22.72 9.25 28.67
C ASP A 144 21.82 8.60 27.60
N GLU A 145 21.95 9.04 26.34
CA GLU A 145 21.20 8.47 25.21
C GLU A 145 21.68 7.05 24.88
N GLU A 146 22.99 6.78 24.97
CA GLU A 146 23.55 5.43 24.82
C GLU A 146 23.11 4.49 25.94
N ALA A 147 23.16 4.95 27.20
CA ALA A 147 22.68 4.19 28.33
C ALA A 147 21.19 3.85 28.19
N TRP A 148 20.39 4.83 27.78
CA TRP A 148 18.96 4.64 27.50
C TRP A 148 18.73 3.67 26.33
N GLY A 149 19.47 3.82 25.22
CA GLY A 149 19.31 2.95 24.06
C GLY A 149 19.63 1.50 24.37
N LYS A 150 20.67 1.26 25.17
CA LYS A 150 20.99 -0.08 25.69
C LYS A 150 19.86 -0.63 26.55
N GLU A 151 19.32 0.15 27.48
CA GLU A 151 18.17 -0.26 28.30
C GLU A 151 16.93 -0.55 27.45
N PHE A 152 16.66 0.28 26.43
CA PHE A 152 15.58 0.12 25.47
C PHE A 152 15.67 -1.23 24.77
N PHE A 153 16.81 -1.55 24.14
CA PHE A 153 16.98 -2.83 23.44
C PHE A 153 16.97 -4.02 24.39
N GLU A 154 17.67 -3.94 25.53
CA GLU A 154 17.66 -5.00 26.54
C GLU A 154 16.25 -5.26 27.10
N THR A 155 15.35 -4.28 27.05
CA THR A 155 13.95 -4.40 27.46
C THR A 155 13.09 -5.03 26.37
N VAL A 156 13.11 -4.49 25.15
CA VAL A 156 12.24 -5.00 24.06
C VAL A 156 12.64 -6.39 23.58
N LEU A 157 13.94 -6.73 23.62
CA LEU A 157 14.46 -8.04 23.21
C LEU A 157 14.17 -9.17 24.23
N LYS A 158 13.55 -8.86 25.38
CA LYS A 158 13.00 -9.89 26.28
C LYS A 158 11.78 -10.58 25.66
N ASN A 159 11.06 -9.91 24.76
CA ASN A 159 9.87 -10.44 24.11
C ASN A 159 10.24 -11.13 22.78
N ASP A 160 10.31 -12.46 22.78
CA ASP A 160 10.59 -13.26 21.58
C ASP A 160 9.54 -13.07 20.48
N SER A 161 8.28 -12.82 20.85
CA SER A 161 7.22 -12.57 19.87
C SER A 161 7.50 -11.26 19.14
N PHE A 162 7.81 -10.19 19.87
CA PHE A 162 8.13 -8.89 19.28
C PHE A 162 9.36 -8.96 18.36
N LEU A 163 10.39 -9.69 18.78
CA LEU A 163 11.60 -9.89 17.97
C LEU A 163 11.30 -10.63 16.66
N LYS A 164 10.45 -11.67 16.69
CA LYS A 164 10.08 -12.42 15.49
C LYS A 164 9.21 -11.58 14.54
N THR A 165 8.20 -10.89 15.07
CA THR A 165 7.22 -10.14 14.27
C THR A 165 7.78 -8.84 13.69
N ASN A 166 8.81 -8.26 14.33
CA ASN A 166 9.38 -6.95 13.96
C ASN A 166 10.89 -6.99 13.73
N TYR A 167 11.44 -8.15 13.31
CA TYR A 167 12.87 -8.37 13.15
C TYR A 167 13.56 -7.27 12.30
N TYR A 168 12.97 -6.93 11.15
CA TYR A 168 13.48 -5.87 10.27
C TYR A 168 13.47 -4.49 10.96
N LEU A 169 12.35 -4.10 11.56
CA LEU A 169 12.21 -2.81 12.24
C LEU A 169 13.22 -2.65 13.37
N ILE A 170 13.42 -3.70 14.18
CA ILE A 170 14.41 -3.72 15.28
C ILE A 170 15.83 -3.54 14.71
N ARG A 171 16.18 -4.27 13.63
CA ARG A 171 17.48 -4.13 12.99
C ARG A 171 17.74 -2.73 12.44
N GLN A 172 16.72 -2.08 11.87
CA GLN A 172 16.83 -0.69 11.43
C GLN A 172 16.95 0.27 12.62
N ALA A 173 16.19 0.05 13.70
CA ALA A 173 16.27 0.87 14.90
C ALA A 173 17.67 0.83 15.53
N LEU A 174 18.35 -0.33 15.52
CA LEU A 174 19.74 -0.48 15.97
C LEU A 174 20.72 0.39 15.16
N LYS A 175 20.43 0.71 13.90
CA LYS A 175 21.27 1.62 13.10
C LYS A 175 21.08 3.09 13.48
N ASP A 176 19.97 3.46 14.11
CA ASP A 176 19.59 4.86 14.35
C ASP A 176 19.61 5.26 15.85
N ILE A 177 19.41 4.32 16.77
CA ILE A 177 19.40 4.54 18.23
C ILE A 177 20.82 4.30 18.78
N PRO A 178 21.44 5.27 19.48
CA PRO A 178 22.76 5.10 20.08
C PRO A 178 22.70 4.08 21.24
N HIS A 179 23.63 3.13 21.30
CA HIS A 179 23.67 2.10 22.37
C HIS A 179 25.02 1.35 22.51
N ASN A 180 25.92 1.44 21.53
CA ASN A 180 27.21 0.72 21.54
C ASN A 180 28.36 1.54 20.94
N GLY A 181 28.32 2.88 21.10
CA GLY A 181 29.36 3.79 20.62
C GLY A 181 29.46 3.97 19.09
N ASP A 182 28.44 3.59 18.31
CA ASP A 182 28.52 3.52 16.85
C ASP A 182 27.76 4.63 16.08
N THR A 183 28.30 4.93 14.90
CA THR A 183 27.86 5.95 13.94
C THR A 183 27.24 5.31 12.69
N ASN A 184 26.10 5.84 12.22
CA ASN A 184 25.45 5.43 10.96
C ASN A 184 26.18 6.05 9.75
N LEU A 185 27.39 5.54 9.46
CA LEU A 185 28.36 6.12 8.53
C LEU A 185 27.87 6.16 7.08
N GLY A 186 27.12 5.15 6.62
CA GLY A 186 26.65 5.07 5.22
C GLY A 186 25.55 6.10 4.91
N GLN A 187 24.65 6.35 5.87
CA GLN A 187 23.64 7.39 5.76
C GLN A 187 24.27 8.78 5.90
N LEU A 188 25.20 8.93 6.85
CA LEU A 188 25.96 10.17 7.04
C LEU A 188 26.72 10.56 5.76
N MET A 189 27.50 9.64 5.18
CA MET A 189 28.25 9.82 3.93
C MET A 189 27.38 10.33 2.79
N ARG A 190 26.23 9.69 2.54
CA ARG A 190 25.33 10.12 1.45
C ARG A 190 24.74 11.49 1.74
N SER A 191 24.37 11.75 2.99
CA SER A 191 23.79 13.02 3.36
C SER A 191 24.78 14.18 3.26
N GLU A 192 26.03 13.98 3.69
CA GLU A 192 27.13 14.93 3.53
C GLU A 192 27.38 15.20 2.04
N SER A 193 27.39 14.14 1.21
CA SER A 193 27.55 14.29 -0.24
C SER A 193 26.40 15.07 -0.89
N LYS A 194 25.16 14.92 -0.40
CA LYS A 194 23.98 15.63 -0.87
C LYS A 194 24.07 17.12 -0.59
N ILE A 195 24.37 17.48 0.68
CA ILE A 195 24.51 18.87 1.12
C ILE A 195 25.60 19.56 0.28
N LEU A 196 26.74 18.89 0.11
CA LEU A 196 27.84 19.39 -0.72
C LEU A 196 27.45 19.63 -2.19
N ALA A 197 26.53 18.85 -2.76
CA ALA A 197 26.06 19.08 -4.13
C ALA A 197 25.00 20.18 -4.26
N GLU A 198 24.25 20.46 -3.19
CA GLU A 198 23.33 21.60 -3.11
C GLU A 198 24.10 22.91 -2.94
N GLU A 199 25.17 22.92 -2.13
CA GLU A 199 26.05 24.09 -1.92
C GLU A 199 27.03 24.30 -3.08
N ILE A 200 27.54 23.22 -3.68
CA ILE A 200 28.51 23.24 -4.77
C ILE A 200 27.91 22.52 -5.99
N PRO A 201 27.21 23.22 -6.90
CA PRO A 201 26.55 22.59 -8.05
C PRO A 201 27.48 21.71 -8.91
N SER A 202 28.78 22.03 -8.99
CA SER A 202 29.76 21.21 -9.72
C SER A 202 30.16 19.90 -9.01
N PHE A 203 29.76 19.69 -7.75
CA PHE A 203 29.96 18.44 -7.01
C PHE A 203 28.86 17.40 -7.31
N MET A 204 27.82 17.77 -8.07
CA MET A 204 26.67 16.92 -8.37
C MET A 204 27.05 15.57 -9.01
N ASP A 205 28.05 15.53 -9.89
CA ASP A 205 28.48 14.29 -10.55
C ASP A 205 29.13 13.31 -9.57
N VAL A 206 29.96 13.82 -8.64
CA VAL A 206 30.57 13.03 -7.57
C VAL A 206 29.48 12.54 -6.61
N ARG A 207 28.50 13.39 -6.32
CA ARG A 207 27.34 13.07 -5.49
C ARG A 207 26.45 11.99 -6.11
N ILE A 208 26.19 12.02 -7.41
CA ILE A 208 25.44 10.97 -8.11
C ILE A 208 26.14 9.61 -7.94
N LYS A 209 27.46 9.60 -8.04
CA LYS A 209 28.27 8.40 -7.82
C LYS A 209 28.18 7.89 -6.37
N ILE A 210 28.38 8.78 -5.38
CA ILE A 210 28.30 8.43 -3.94
C ILE A 210 26.88 8.02 -3.51
N HIS A 211 25.82 8.63 -4.06
CA HIS A 211 24.44 8.25 -3.74
C HIS A 211 24.00 6.95 -4.40
N GLY A 212 24.42 6.72 -5.65
CA GLY A 212 24.00 5.57 -6.43
C GLY A 212 24.70 4.29 -5.98
N ASN A 213 26.04 4.29 -6.03
CA ASN A 213 26.86 3.13 -5.69
C ASN A 213 28.25 3.61 -5.22
N PRO A 214 28.38 3.95 -3.92
CA PRO A 214 29.62 4.47 -3.38
C PRO A 214 30.65 3.33 -3.32
N GLN A 215 31.87 3.62 -3.75
CA GLN A 215 33.00 2.69 -3.72
C GLN A 215 34.18 3.30 -2.96
N LYS A 216 35.07 2.46 -2.42
CA LYS A 216 36.31 2.92 -1.77
C LYS A 216 37.16 3.82 -2.70
N THR A 217 37.12 3.55 -4.01
CA THR A 217 37.76 4.36 -5.04
C THR A 217 37.21 5.78 -5.14
N ASP A 218 35.96 6.01 -4.71
CA ASP A 218 35.29 7.30 -4.80
C ASP A 218 35.84 8.30 -3.77
N ILE A 219 36.52 7.84 -2.71
CA ILE A 219 37.30 8.71 -1.81
C ILE A 219 38.30 9.54 -2.62
N ALA A 220 38.90 8.93 -3.65
CA ALA A 220 39.82 9.65 -4.53
C ALA A 220 39.10 10.69 -5.39
N LEU A 221 37.83 10.49 -5.75
CA LEU A 221 37.03 11.48 -6.49
C LEU A 221 36.79 12.73 -5.64
N VAL A 222 36.45 12.57 -4.36
CA VAL A 222 36.28 13.70 -3.43
C VAL A 222 37.62 14.42 -3.20
N LYS A 223 38.71 13.68 -2.96
CA LYS A 223 40.06 14.25 -2.84
C LYS A 223 40.48 15.03 -4.10
N ASN A 224 40.22 14.46 -5.28
CA ASN A 224 40.51 15.11 -6.56
C ASN A 224 39.65 16.35 -6.81
N PHE A 225 38.40 16.34 -6.36
CA PHE A 225 37.51 17.49 -6.44
C PHE A 225 38.04 18.67 -5.61
N ILE A 226 38.46 18.39 -4.37
CA ILE A 226 39.10 19.39 -3.49
C ILE A 226 40.32 20.00 -4.18
N ASN A 227 41.22 19.16 -4.69
CA ASN A 227 42.47 19.60 -5.33
C ASN A 227 42.23 20.43 -6.61
N LYS A 228 41.18 20.12 -7.39
CA LYS A 228 40.88 20.84 -8.65
C LYS A 228 40.16 22.18 -8.43
N LYS A 229 39.53 22.39 -7.28
CA LYS A 229 38.69 23.57 -6.98
C LYS A 229 39.19 24.35 -5.78
N GLU A 230 40.40 24.08 -5.31
CA GLU A 230 40.94 24.58 -4.04
C GLU A 230 40.83 26.10 -3.87
N ASP A 231 41.02 26.88 -4.93
CA ASP A 231 40.95 28.36 -4.91
C ASP A 231 39.51 28.92 -4.96
N LYS A 232 38.51 28.08 -5.24
CA LYS A 232 37.10 28.46 -5.42
C LYS A 232 36.18 27.96 -4.32
N LEU A 233 36.70 27.19 -3.36
CA LEU A 233 35.96 26.65 -2.23
C LEU A 233 36.14 27.55 -1.00
N SER A 234 35.04 27.89 -0.35
CA SER A 234 35.00 28.54 0.95
C SER A 234 35.60 27.65 2.05
N LEU A 235 35.96 28.25 3.19
CA LEU A 235 36.49 27.52 4.33
C LEU A 235 35.50 26.48 4.89
N LYS A 236 34.18 26.76 4.79
CA LYS A 236 33.12 25.82 5.20
C LYS A 236 33.09 24.61 4.27
N GLU A 237 33.01 24.83 2.95
CA GLU A 237 32.97 23.77 1.94
C GLU A 237 34.20 22.86 1.99
N LYS A 238 35.40 23.41 2.26
CA LYS A 238 36.62 22.59 2.45
C LYS A 238 36.52 21.68 3.66
N LYS A 239 35.96 22.17 4.78
CA LYS A 239 35.77 21.38 6.00
C LYS A 239 34.73 20.27 5.78
N ASP A 240 33.63 20.58 5.11
CA ASP A 240 32.55 19.61 4.85
C ASP A 240 33.01 18.53 3.86
N LEU A 241 33.80 18.88 2.84
CA LEU A 241 34.45 17.90 1.95
C LEU A 241 35.47 17.01 2.68
N GLN A 242 36.20 17.54 3.67
CA GLN A 242 37.11 16.75 4.51
C GLN A 242 36.36 15.81 5.45
N ASN A 243 35.24 16.26 6.03
CA ASN A 243 34.37 15.41 6.85
C ASN A 243 33.83 14.24 6.02
N LEU A 244 33.33 14.50 4.80
CA LEU A 244 32.89 13.45 3.89
C LEU A 244 33.99 12.41 3.63
N ILE A 245 35.24 12.84 3.42
CA ILE A 245 36.37 11.91 3.25
C ILE A 245 36.56 11.04 4.49
N LEU A 246 36.55 11.62 5.69
CA LEU A 246 36.70 10.87 6.94
C LEU A 246 35.56 9.85 7.12
N THR A 247 34.33 10.27 6.87
CA THR A 247 33.15 9.39 6.92
C THR A 247 33.28 8.25 5.92
N MET A 248 33.71 8.52 4.68
CA MET A 248 33.96 7.49 3.67
C MET A 248 35.11 6.55 4.08
N GLU A 249 36.20 7.08 4.62
CA GLU A 249 37.34 6.26 5.08
C GLU A 249 36.96 5.33 6.23
N GLN A 250 36.12 5.80 7.16
CA GLN A 250 35.56 4.97 8.22
C GLN A 250 34.55 3.95 7.68
N PHE A 251 33.70 4.33 6.73
CA PHE A 251 32.72 3.44 6.11
C PHE A 251 33.38 2.27 5.36
N TYR A 252 34.51 2.51 4.68
CA TYR A 252 35.30 1.48 3.98
C TYR A 252 36.45 0.90 4.80
N ALA A 253 36.47 1.13 6.11
CA ALA A 253 37.44 0.48 6.99
C ALA A 253 37.18 -1.03 7.02
N PRO A 254 38.23 -1.88 6.98
CA PRO A 254 38.06 -3.31 7.18
C PRO A 254 37.38 -3.59 8.52
N LEU A 255 36.47 -4.57 8.55
CA LEU A 255 35.84 -5.05 9.78
C LEU A 255 36.93 -5.43 10.81
N ASP A 256 36.81 -4.92 12.03
CA ASP A 256 37.71 -5.30 13.13
C ASP A 256 37.25 -6.64 13.72
N PHE A 257 37.65 -7.72 13.07
CA PHE A 257 37.33 -9.09 13.50
C PHE A 257 37.86 -9.41 14.89
N LYS A 258 38.90 -8.72 15.38
CA LYS A 258 39.34 -8.91 16.77
C LYS A 258 38.28 -8.41 17.76
N LYS A 259 37.67 -7.26 17.46
CA LYS A 259 36.55 -6.73 18.26
C LYS A 259 35.35 -7.67 18.22
N ILE A 260 35.00 -8.20 17.05
CA ILE A 260 33.92 -9.20 16.92
C ILE A 260 34.26 -10.49 17.70
N ASP A 261 35.48 -11.01 17.61
CA ASP A 261 35.90 -12.22 18.33
C ASP A 261 35.83 -12.01 19.85
N GLU A 262 36.22 -10.83 20.33
CA GLU A 262 36.08 -10.42 21.74
C GLU A 262 34.60 -10.33 22.17
N GLU A 263 33.74 -9.76 21.33
CA GLU A 263 32.29 -9.70 21.58
C GLU A 263 31.67 -11.11 21.62
N VAL A 264 32.05 -11.98 20.69
CA VAL A 264 31.56 -13.36 20.56
C VAL A 264 32.05 -14.24 21.71
N ALA A 265 33.27 -14.04 22.21
CA ALA A 265 33.80 -14.77 23.37
C ALA A 265 32.95 -14.59 24.64
N ASN A 266 32.21 -13.48 24.74
CA ASN A 266 31.33 -13.18 25.86
C ASN A 266 29.91 -13.74 25.72
N LEU A 267 29.54 -14.25 24.53
CA LEU A 267 28.23 -14.84 24.28
C LEU A 267 28.07 -16.19 24.99
N LYS A 268 26.89 -16.42 25.56
CA LYS A 268 26.49 -17.73 26.12
C LYS A 268 25.12 -18.11 25.57
N GLY A 269 24.99 -19.33 25.07
CA GLY A 269 23.76 -19.81 24.44
C GLY A 269 24.02 -20.92 23.43
N ASN A 270 23.44 -20.77 22.24
CA ASN A 270 23.58 -21.72 21.13
C ASN A 270 25.06 -21.81 20.70
N THR A 271 25.72 -22.93 21.04
CA THR A 271 27.15 -23.14 20.78
C THR A 271 27.43 -23.27 19.29
N PHE A 272 26.52 -23.87 18.53
CA PHE A 272 26.63 -23.98 17.08
C PHE A 272 26.74 -22.59 16.44
N LEU A 273 25.83 -21.67 16.77
CA LEU A 273 25.89 -20.31 16.21
C LEU A 273 27.17 -19.58 16.62
N ILE A 274 27.59 -19.70 17.87
CA ILE A 274 28.83 -19.08 18.36
C ILE A 274 30.05 -19.59 17.57
N ASP A 275 30.12 -20.89 17.32
CA ASP A 275 31.21 -21.51 16.57
C ASP A 275 31.16 -21.09 15.08
N GLU A 276 29.97 -20.99 14.48
CA GLU A 276 29.82 -20.48 13.11
C GLU A 276 30.27 -19.01 12.98
N ILE A 277 30.00 -18.14 13.96
CA ILE A 277 30.49 -16.75 13.93
C ILE A 277 32.03 -16.71 14.03
N LYS A 278 32.63 -17.55 14.88
CA LYS A 278 34.11 -17.66 14.97
C LYS A 278 34.72 -18.18 13.67
N ASN A 279 34.13 -19.24 13.11
CA ASN A 279 34.54 -19.80 11.83
C ASN A 279 34.43 -18.75 10.71
N PHE A 280 33.38 -17.91 10.74
CA PHE A 280 33.24 -16.80 9.80
C PHE A 280 34.40 -15.80 9.91
N SER A 281 34.75 -15.40 11.14
CA SER A 281 35.88 -14.51 11.43
C SER A 281 37.21 -15.05 10.89
N GLU A 282 37.53 -16.31 11.21
CA GLU A 282 38.74 -16.98 10.74
C GLU A 282 38.77 -17.11 9.21
N ASN A 283 37.63 -17.46 8.60
CA ASN A 283 37.52 -17.61 7.15
C ASN A 283 37.60 -16.28 6.41
N TYR A 284 37.14 -15.18 7.01
CA TYR A 284 37.23 -13.85 6.42
C TYR A 284 38.69 -13.39 6.33
N ILE A 285 39.44 -13.53 7.42
CA ILE A 285 40.88 -13.17 7.47
C ILE A 285 41.67 -13.95 6.40
N ASN A 286 41.27 -15.19 6.13
CA ASN A 286 41.97 -16.09 5.20
C ASN A 286 41.47 -16.04 3.75
N ASN A 287 40.34 -15.38 3.44
CA ASN A 287 39.78 -15.31 2.08
C ASN A 287 39.87 -13.92 1.46
N ASN A 288 40.39 -13.87 0.23
CA ASN A 288 40.51 -12.63 -0.53
C ASN A 288 39.47 -12.49 -1.66
N SER A 289 38.41 -13.31 -1.68
CA SER A 289 37.42 -13.29 -2.76
C SER A 289 36.05 -12.83 -2.27
N SER A 290 35.53 -11.76 -2.87
CA SER A 290 34.21 -11.19 -2.60
C SER A 290 33.10 -12.23 -2.66
N LYS A 291 33.14 -13.17 -3.62
CA LYS A 291 32.18 -14.29 -3.74
C LYS A 291 32.05 -15.10 -2.44
N LYS A 292 33.19 -15.48 -1.84
CA LYS A 292 33.19 -16.30 -0.62
C LYS A 292 32.75 -15.49 0.59
N ILE A 293 33.17 -14.23 0.68
CA ILE A 293 32.76 -13.33 1.76
C ILE A 293 31.24 -13.17 1.72
N VAL A 294 30.67 -12.80 0.57
CA VAL A 294 29.23 -12.61 0.39
C VAL A 294 28.44 -13.89 0.75
N ARG A 295 28.91 -15.06 0.32
CA ARG A 295 28.28 -16.34 0.69
C ARG A 295 28.28 -16.57 2.20
N ASN A 296 29.45 -16.48 2.82
CA ASN A 296 29.59 -16.79 4.24
C ASN A 296 28.83 -15.77 5.09
N SER A 297 28.83 -14.49 4.69
CA SER A 297 28.04 -13.43 5.31
C SER A 297 26.54 -13.66 5.16
N ALA A 298 26.05 -14.11 3.99
CA ALA A 298 24.64 -14.43 3.81
C ALA A 298 24.18 -15.56 4.73
N ASN A 299 24.98 -16.64 4.79
CA ASN A 299 24.69 -17.80 5.63
C ASN A 299 24.67 -17.42 7.12
N ILE A 300 25.69 -16.73 7.62
CA ILE A 300 25.74 -16.37 9.05
C ILE A 300 24.62 -15.40 9.44
N LEU A 301 24.20 -14.49 8.55
CA LEU A 301 23.04 -13.64 8.81
C LEU A 301 21.75 -14.46 8.91
N ALA A 302 21.56 -15.44 8.04
CA ALA A 302 20.42 -16.35 8.10
C ALA A 302 20.44 -17.23 9.37
N ASP A 303 21.62 -17.73 9.76
CA ASP A 303 21.81 -18.50 10.99
C ASP A 303 21.52 -17.67 12.24
N ILE A 304 21.99 -16.43 12.30
CA ILE A 304 21.68 -15.50 13.39
C ILE A 304 20.16 -15.31 13.46
N ARG A 305 19.49 -14.98 12.35
CA ARG A 305 18.03 -14.77 12.35
C ARG A 305 17.27 -16.00 12.83
N THR A 306 17.65 -17.19 12.38
CA THR A 306 16.95 -18.45 12.70
C THR A 306 17.14 -18.85 14.16
N ASN A 307 18.32 -18.60 14.73
CA ASN A 307 18.69 -19.10 16.06
C ASN A 307 18.68 -18.01 17.17
N ILE A 308 18.40 -16.74 16.86
CA ILE A 308 18.49 -15.65 17.84
C ILE A 308 17.60 -15.87 19.08
N THR A 309 16.45 -16.52 18.93
CA THR A 309 15.54 -16.78 20.05
C THR A 309 15.99 -17.92 20.98
N ASP A 310 17.04 -18.65 20.61
CA ASP A 310 17.66 -19.65 21.48
C ASP A 310 18.46 -19.00 22.62
N PHE A 311 18.92 -17.77 22.42
CA PHE A 311 19.64 -17.01 23.44
C PHE A 311 18.64 -16.41 24.43
N LYS A 312 18.67 -16.81 25.70
CA LYS A 312 17.73 -16.29 26.72
C LYS A 312 18.06 -14.88 27.20
N SER A 313 19.32 -14.47 27.11
CA SER A 313 19.78 -13.15 27.53
C SER A 313 19.47 -12.09 26.47
N SER A 314 18.71 -11.05 26.81
CA SER A 314 18.47 -9.91 25.91
C SER A 314 19.76 -9.17 25.55
N LYS A 315 20.76 -9.19 26.43
CA LYS A 315 22.12 -8.66 26.15
C LYS A 315 22.80 -9.42 25.03
N HIS A 316 22.74 -10.75 25.05
CA HIS A 316 23.34 -11.56 23.98
C HIS A 316 22.57 -11.40 22.66
N LYS A 317 21.23 -11.26 22.71
CA LYS A 317 20.44 -10.94 21.51
C LYS A 317 20.83 -9.60 20.91
N LEU A 318 21.01 -8.56 21.74
CA LEU A 318 21.47 -7.24 21.29
C LEU A 318 22.83 -7.36 20.60
N GLN A 319 23.81 -7.99 21.26
CA GLN A 319 25.14 -8.21 20.69
C GLN A 319 25.09 -8.97 19.35
N LEU A 320 24.27 -10.03 19.24
CA LEU A 320 24.10 -10.77 17.98
C LEU A 320 23.50 -9.91 16.87
N LEU A 321 22.55 -9.02 17.18
CA LEU A 321 21.98 -8.11 16.19
C LEU A 321 22.98 -7.04 15.77
N ASP A 322 23.81 -6.53 16.68
CA ASP A 322 24.90 -5.60 16.37
C ASP A 322 25.90 -6.24 15.41
N ILE A 323 26.36 -7.45 15.75
CA ILE A 323 27.23 -8.27 14.89
C ILE A 323 26.55 -8.48 13.52
N SER A 324 25.25 -8.78 13.48
CA SER A 324 24.52 -8.95 12.22
C SER A 324 24.48 -7.68 11.35
N ASN A 325 24.37 -6.50 11.95
CA ASN A 325 24.41 -5.23 11.22
C ASN A 325 25.82 -4.91 10.72
N GLN A 326 26.86 -5.23 11.50
CA GLN A 326 28.26 -5.10 11.09
C GLN A 326 28.60 -6.03 9.91
N ILE A 327 28.16 -7.30 9.96
CA ILE A 327 28.34 -8.27 8.87
C ILE A 327 27.58 -7.83 7.61
N GLU A 328 26.35 -7.31 7.77
CA GLU A 328 25.57 -6.79 6.63
C GLU A 328 26.31 -5.65 5.92
N ASN A 329 26.95 -4.73 6.64
CA ASN A 329 27.71 -3.63 6.01
C ASN A 329 28.83 -4.14 5.10
N VAL A 330 29.57 -5.17 5.54
CA VAL A 330 30.61 -5.80 4.70
C VAL A 330 30.01 -6.56 3.53
N LEU A 331 28.90 -7.26 3.75
CA LEU A 331 28.18 -7.94 2.68
C LEU A 331 27.68 -6.96 1.60
N LEU A 332 27.20 -5.76 1.96
CA LEU A 332 26.79 -4.74 0.99
C LEU A 332 27.94 -4.32 0.09
N ILE A 333 29.12 -4.08 0.67
CA ILE A 333 30.33 -3.67 -0.08
C ILE A 333 30.81 -4.81 -0.98
N GLU A 334 30.97 -6.01 -0.43
CA GLU A 334 31.52 -7.15 -1.18
C GLU A 334 30.54 -7.70 -2.23
N ALA A 335 29.22 -7.55 -2.03
CA ALA A 335 28.24 -7.90 -3.05
C ALA A 335 28.35 -7.02 -4.30
N GLN A 336 28.76 -5.75 -4.13
CA GLN A 336 29.04 -4.84 -5.25
C GLN A 336 30.37 -5.18 -5.92
N ASN A 337 31.39 -5.59 -5.16
CA ASN A 337 32.69 -6.00 -5.71
C ASN A 337 32.64 -7.35 -6.46
N TRP A 338 31.67 -8.20 -6.14
CA TRP A 338 31.50 -9.50 -6.79
C TRP A 338 30.86 -9.37 -8.17
N GLU A 339 31.68 -9.18 -9.20
CA GLU A 339 31.24 -9.25 -10.60
C GLU A 339 31.06 -10.70 -11.08
N THR A 340 30.01 -10.95 -11.88
CA THR A 340 29.72 -12.26 -12.48
C THR A 340 29.98 -12.24 -13.98
N GLU A 341 30.56 -13.29 -14.55
CA GLU A 341 30.78 -13.38 -16.01
C GLU A 341 29.80 -14.33 -16.68
N THR A 342 29.42 -15.42 -16.01
CA THR A 342 28.62 -16.50 -16.58
C THR A 342 27.21 -16.54 -16.03
N LEU A 343 26.32 -17.27 -16.73
CA LEU A 343 24.96 -17.50 -16.28
C LEU A 343 24.93 -18.23 -14.95
N GLN A 344 25.76 -19.25 -14.79
CA GLN A 344 25.91 -19.99 -13.54
C GLN A 344 26.28 -19.08 -12.37
N GLU A 345 27.29 -18.22 -12.52
CA GLU A 345 27.70 -17.29 -11.47
C GLU A 345 26.63 -16.25 -11.14
N THR A 346 25.87 -15.79 -12.14
CA THR A 346 24.77 -14.84 -11.96
C THR A 346 23.62 -15.48 -11.18
N ILE A 347 23.25 -16.72 -11.51
CA ILE A 347 22.24 -17.50 -10.79
C ILE A 347 22.69 -17.74 -9.34
N GLU A 348 23.94 -18.18 -9.15
CA GLU A 348 24.52 -18.43 -7.82
C GLU A 348 24.56 -17.14 -6.97
N LYS A 349 24.86 -15.99 -7.59
CA LYS A 349 24.79 -14.69 -6.90
C LYS A 349 23.36 -14.36 -6.47
N ILE A 350 22.36 -14.59 -7.31
CA ILE A 350 20.95 -14.38 -6.96
C ILE A 350 20.52 -15.27 -5.78
N GLU A 351 20.89 -16.55 -5.80
CA GLU A 351 20.60 -17.49 -4.71
C GLU A 351 21.18 -17.00 -3.37
N ILE A 352 22.45 -16.60 -3.37
CA ILE A 352 23.14 -16.13 -2.16
C ILE A 352 22.57 -14.79 -1.68
N LEU A 353 22.29 -13.85 -2.58
CA LEU A 353 21.69 -12.57 -2.21
C LEU A 353 20.24 -12.72 -1.73
N THR A 354 19.53 -13.75 -2.18
CA THR A 354 18.21 -14.12 -1.62
C THR A 354 18.35 -14.62 -0.18
N CYS A 355 19.33 -15.48 0.11
CA CYS A 355 19.65 -15.88 1.48
C CYS A 355 20.06 -14.68 2.35
N ALA A 356 20.82 -13.74 1.80
CA ALA A 356 21.15 -12.49 2.49
C ALA A 356 19.91 -11.64 2.78
N ALA A 357 18.95 -11.56 1.84
CA ALA A 357 17.68 -10.86 2.06
C ALA A 357 16.87 -11.49 3.20
N LEU A 358 16.88 -12.83 3.33
CA LEU A 358 16.35 -13.52 4.50
C LEU A 358 17.12 -13.13 5.76
N GLY A 359 18.45 -13.25 5.79
CA GLY A 359 19.25 -12.89 6.98
C GLY A 359 19.07 -11.43 7.43
N SER A 360 18.95 -10.50 6.48
CA SER A 360 18.71 -9.07 6.71
C SER A 360 17.30 -8.71 7.17
N GLY A 361 16.35 -9.65 7.10
CA GLY A 361 14.97 -9.36 7.44
C GLY A 361 14.13 -8.76 6.31
N LEU A 362 14.60 -8.76 5.06
CA LEU A 362 13.89 -8.14 3.92
C LEU A 362 12.77 -9.02 3.34
N ILE A 363 12.85 -10.33 3.56
CA ILE A 363 11.78 -11.32 3.28
C ILE A 363 11.56 -12.16 4.52
N GLU A 364 10.39 -12.75 4.71
CA GLU A 364 10.07 -13.59 5.88
C GLU A 364 10.52 -15.04 5.69
N ILE A 365 10.73 -15.77 6.79
CA ILE A 365 11.19 -17.17 6.76
C ILE A 365 10.22 -18.04 5.95
N TRP A 366 8.92 -17.93 6.22
CA TRP A 366 7.90 -18.70 5.50
C TRP A 366 7.84 -18.36 4.00
N GLU A 367 8.20 -17.14 3.61
CA GLU A 367 8.24 -16.72 2.20
C GLU A 367 9.40 -17.38 1.48
N PHE A 368 10.58 -17.39 2.13
CA PHE A 368 11.76 -18.08 1.65
C PHE A 368 11.49 -19.59 1.49
N ASP A 369 10.86 -20.23 2.47
CA ASP A 369 10.51 -21.66 2.41
C ASP A 369 9.63 -22.03 1.20
N LYS A 370 8.77 -21.10 0.73
CA LYS A 370 7.89 -21.34 -0.43
C LYS A 370 8.63 -21.25 -1.77
N ILE A 371 9.76 -20.55 -1.84
CA ILE A 371 10.51 -20.31 -3.10
C ILE A 371 11.85 -21.05 -3.17
N GLU A 372 12.42 -21.44 -2.03
CA GLU A 372 13.76 -22.02 -1.92
C GLU A 372 13.97 -23.18 -2.88
N LYS A 373 13.04 -24.15 -2.91
CA LYS A 373 13.13 -25.34 -3.76
C LYS A 373 13.16 -25.01 -5.25
N SER A 374 12.46 -23.96 -5.66
CA SER A 374 12.37 -23.53 -7.06
C SER A 374 13.59 -22.71 -7.49
N LEU A 375 14.28 -22.08 -6.53
CA LEU A 375 15.49 -21.29 -6.75
C LEU A 375 16.74 -22.19 -6.78
N ILE A 376 17.00 -22.95 -5.71
CA ILE A 376 18.27 -23.66 -5.46
C ILE A 376 18.50 -24.85 -6.41
N ASN A 377 17.44 -25.51 -6.89
CA ASN A 377 17.61 -26.74 -7.68
C ASN A 377 17.94 -26.50 -9.17
N LYS A 378 17.91 -25.26 -9.67
CA LYS A 378 18.03 -24.96 -11.11
C LYS A 378 19.46 -24.68 -11.59
N GLY A 379 20.42 -24.48 -10.68
CA GLY A 379 21.83 -24.22 -11.00
C GLY A 379 22.70 -25.46 -11.23
N ASN A 380 22.21 -26.68 -10.93
CA ASN A 380 23.01 -27.91 -10.88
C ASN A 380 23.08 -28.70 -12.20
N THR A 381 22.64 -28.12 -13.32
CA THR A 381 22.58 -28.80 -14.63
C THR A 381 23.41 -28.07 -15.69
N ASP A 382 24.14 -28.81 -16.54
CA ASP A 382 24.98 -28.23 -17.62
C ASP A 382 24.21 -27.30 -18.59
N LYS A 383 22.89 -27.50 -18.71
CA LYS A 383 22.01 -26.71 -19.55
C LYS A 383 20.70 -26.39 -18.85
N ILE A 384 20.14 -25.23 -19.16
CA ILE A 384 18.82 -24.76 -18.69
C ILE A 384 17.94 -24.41 -19.90
N THR A 385 16.64 -24.67 -19.82
CA THR A 385 15.69 -24.25 -20.86
C THR A 385 15.31 -22.79 -20.70
N VAL A 386 14.90 -22.13 -21.79
CA VAL A 386 14.36 -20.75 -21.75
C VAL A 386 13.16 -20.65 -20.82
N ALA A 387 12.28 -21.65 -20.80
CA ALA A 387 11.15 -21.70 -19.86
C ALA A 387 11.60 -21.69 -18.39
N SER A 388 12.51 -22.58 -18.00
CA SER A 388 13.02 -22.66 -16.62
C SER A 388 13.76 -21.39 -16.21
N LEU A 389 14.44 -20.74 -17.16
CA LEU A 389 15.15 -19.49 -16.94
C LEU A 389 14.20 -18.30 -16.78
N ASN A 390 13.11 -18.24 -17.54
CA ASN A 390 12.03 -17.25 -17.35
C ASN A 390 11.34 -17.42 -16.00
N GLU A 391 11.11 -18.66 -15.56
CA GLU A 391 10.54 -18.93 -14.24
C GLU A 391 11.50 -18.48 -13.12
N LEU A 392 12.80 -18.79 -13.25
CA LEU A 392 13.84 -18.31 -12.32
C LEU A 392 13.87 -16.78 -12.26
N LEU A 393 13.85 -16.11 -13.41
CA LEU A 393 13.80 -14.66 -13.50
C LEU A 393 12.55 -14.08 -12.82
N THR A 394 11.39 -14.73 -13.00
CA THR A 394 10.12 -14.29 -12.40
C THR A 394 10.16 -14.39 -10.87
N ILE A 395 10.64 -15.52 -10.34
CA ILE A 395 10.83 -15.71 -8.89
C ILE A 395 11.83 -14.66 -8.36
N SER A 396 12.96 -14.49 -9.05
CA SER A 396 14.01 -13.56 -8.62
C SER A 396 13.53 -12.10 -8.59
N ARG A 397 12.74 -11.68 -9.59
CA ARG A 397 12.08 -10.37 -9.59
C ARG A 397 11.09 -10.22 -8.44
N SER A 398 10.30 -11.26 -8.17
CA SER A 398 9.36 -11.26 -7.06
C SER A 398 10.08 -11.03 -5.73
N ILE A 399 11.23 -11.66 -5.49
CA ILE A 399 12.03 -11.47 -4.27
C ILE A 399 12.50 -10.00 -4.11
N VAL A 400 12.95 -9.37 -5.20
CA VAL A 400 13.34 -7.95 -5.21
C VAL A 400 12.15 -7.07 -4.83
N GLU A 401 10.99 -7.34 -5.42
CA GLU A 401 9.74 -6.62 -5.12
C GLU A 401 9.28 -6.82 -3.67
N TRP A 402 9.34 -8.06 -3.15
CA TRP A 402 8.96 -8.39 -1.78
C TRP A 402 9.85 -7.69 -0.77
N SER A 403 11.16 -7.62 -1.08
CA SER A 403 12.17 -6.92 -0.27
C SER A 403 11.87 -5.43 -0.18
N ALA A 404 11.68 -4.75 -1.32
CA ALA A 404 11.35 -3.33 -1.34
C ALA A 404 9.98 -3.05 -0.68
N SER A 405 9.01 -3.93 -0.91
CA SER A 405 7.66 -3.79 -0.36
C SER A 405 7.61 -3.97 1.16
N LEU A 406 8.49 -4.79 1.75
CA LEU A 406 8.57 -4.93 3.22
C LEU A 406 9.04 -3.64 3.89
N ILE A 407 10.05 -2.98 3.32
CA ILE A 407 10.54 -1.68 3.80
C ILE A 407 9.40 -0.67 3.75
N LYS A 408 8.72 -0.59 2.62
CA LYS A 408 7.56 0.28 2.44
C LYS A 408 6.45 -0.04 3.45
N ALA A 409 6.10 -1.30 3.65
CA ALA A 409 5.06 -1.72 4.59
C ALA A 409 5.34 -1.29 6.03
N ASN A 410 6.62 -1.21 6.42
CA ASN A 410 7.01 -0.75 7.75
C ASN A 410 6.87 0.78 7.93
N TYR A 411 7.16 1.60 6.91
CA TYR A 411 7.34 3.06 7.09
C TYR A 411 6.38 3.96 6.29
N ASN A 412 5.64 3.42 5.31
CA ASN A 412 4.93 4.25 4.33
C ASN A 412 3.85 5.15 4.92
N GLU A 413 3.12 4.70 5.94
CA GLU A 413 2.09 5.53 6.62
C GLU A 413 2.72 6.79 7.24
N ASP A 414 3.80 6.62 8.01
CA ASP A 414 4.53 7.73 8.64
C ASP A 414 5.22 8.64 7.62
N VAL A 415 5.83 8.06 6.58
CA VAL A 415 6.47 8.82 5.48
C VAL A 415 5.45 9.67 4.71
N LEU A 416 4.27 9.13 4.39
CA LEU A 416 3.21 9.90 3.74
C LEU A 416 2.67 11.00 4.66
N ASN A 417 2.54 10.72 5.96
CA ASN A 417 2.14 11.74 6.93
C ASN A 417 3.14 12.90 7.01
N TYR A 418 4.45 12.61 6.99
CA TYR A 418 5.48 13.64 6.95
C TYR A 418 5.50 14.40 5.62
N THR A 419 5.32 13.71 4.49
CA THR A 419 5.36 14.29 3.14
C THR A 419 4.33 15.41 2.96
N LYS A 420 3.22 15.39 3.71
CA LYS A 420 2.22 16.48 3.72
C LYS A 420 2.82 17.85 4.06
N PHE A 421 3.81 17.91 4.96
CA PHE A 421 4.42 19.17 5.42
C PHE A 421 5.94 19.26 5.16
N GLU A 422 6.63 18.14 4.96
CA GLU A 422 8.07 18.04 4.67
C GLU A 422 8.31 17.07 3.49
N PRO A 423 8.30 17.57 2.24
CA PRO A 423 8.42 16.74 1.05
C PRO A 423 9.70 15.89 0.97
N LEU A 424 10.78 16.29 1.66
CA LEU A 424 12.04 15.54 1.69
C LEU A 424 11.89 14.17 2.35
N ALA A 425 10.89 13.97 3.21
CA ALA A 425 10.62 12.69 3.87
C ALA A 425 10.32 11.56 2.87
N TYR A 426 9.80 11.91 1.68
CA TYR A 426 9.47 10.94 0.63
C TYR A 426 10.67 10.09 0.20
N GLY A 427 11.90 10.63 0.25
CA GLY A 427 13.13 9.92 -0.08
C GLY A 427 13.57 8.85 0.93
N PHE A 428 12.92 8.76 2.10
CA PHE A 428 13.33 7.86 3.19
C PHE A 428 13.29 6.38 2.79
N ILE A 429 12.18 5.91 2.19
CA ILE A 429 12.03 4.49 1.83
C ILE A 429 13.06 4.10 0.78
N ASP A 430 13.27 4.97 -0.18
CA ASP A 430 14.26 4.79 -1.24
C ASP A 430 15.69 4.72 -0.69
N ASP A 431 16.04 5.57 0.29
CA ASP A 431 17.31 5.47 1.01
C ASP A 431 17.46 4.11 1.71
N ARG A 432 16.42 3.62 2.40
CA ARG A 432 16.43 2.30 3.05
C ARG A 432 16.58 1.15 2.05
N VAL A 433 15.96 1.22 0.87
CA VAL A 433 16.14 0.21 -0.20
C VAL A 433 17.57 0.21 -0.71
N ARG A 434 18.13 1.39 -1.05
CA ARG A 434 19.52 1.51 -1.56
C ARG A 434 20.58 1.14 -0.54
N ASN A 435 20.27 1.26 0.76
CA ASN A 435 21.14 0.87 1.88
C ASN A 435 20.97 -0.59 2.32
N SER A 436 20.48 -1.45 1.41
CA SER A 436 20.18 -2.84 1.70
C SER A 436 20.61 -3.74 0.54
N ILE A 437 20.64 -5.05 0.79
CA ILE A 437 21.03 -6.03 -0.24
C ILE A 437 20.02 -6.11 -1.39
N ALA A 438 18.82 -5.54 -1.22
CA ALA A 438 17.81 -5.44 -2.27
C ALA A 438 18.34 -4.73 -3.52
N LEU A 439 19.25 -3.75 -3.37
CA LEU A 439 19.87 -3.06 -4.51
C LEU A 439 20.73 -4.02 -5.33
N SER A 440 21.73 -4.65 -4.71
CA SER A 440 22.62 -5.60 -5.40
C SER A 440 21.87 -6.81 -5.95
N LEU A 441 20.82 -7.27 -5.27
CA LEU A 441 19.93 -8.32 -5.77
C LEU A 441 19.19 -7.82 -7.02
N GLY A 442 18.58 -6.64 -6.98
CA GLY A 442 17.88 -6.03 -8.11
C GLY A 442 18.77 -5.82 -9.34
N GLU A 443 20.00 -5.35 -9.15
CA GLU A 443 21.00 -5.20 -10.23
C GLU A 443 21.36 -6.56 -10.85
N THR A 444 21.60 -7.57 -10.03
CA THR A 444 21.94 -8.93 -10.50
C THR A 444 20.76 -9.57 -11.25
N VAL A 445 19.53 -9.36 -10.77
CA VAL A 445 18.30 -9.82 -11.43
C VAL A 445 18.04 -9.07 -12.74
N SER A 446 18.32 -7.77 -12.80
CA SER A 446 18.24 -6.99 -14.05
C SER A 446 19.23 -7.50 -15.10
N LYS A 447 20.47 -7.82 -14.68
CA LYS A 447 21.48 -8.45 -15.55
C LYS A 447 20.98 -9.78 -16.13
N LEU A 448 20.41 -10.65 -15.29
CA LEU A 448 19.77 -11.88 -15.75
C LEU A 448 18.60 -11.58 -16.72
N GLY A 449 17.76 -10.61 -16.39
CA GLY A 449 16.62 -10.21 -17.22
C GLY A 449 17.03 -9.74 -18.61
N THR A 450 18.12 -8.98 -18.71
CA THR A 450 18.70 -8.52 -19.98
C THR A 450 19.20 -9.67 -20.83
N PHE A 451 19.84 -10.67 -20.21
CA PHE A 451 20.27 -11.89 -20.90
C PHE A 451 19.09 -12.73 -21.40
N VAL A 452 18.07 -12.93 -20.57
CA VAL A 452 16.85 -13.66 -20.92
C VAL A 452 16.09 -12.98 -22.06
N ALA A 453 15.98 -11.65 -22.01
CA ALA A 453 15.38 -10.83 -23.06
C ALA A 453 16.07 -11.05 -24.41
N LYS A 454 17.41 -10.99 -24.42
CA LYS A 454 18.24 -11.22 -25.62
C LYS A 454 18.05 -12.63 -26.21
N ILE A 455 17.94 -13.66 -25.38
CA ILE A 455 17.78 -15.04 -25.88
C ILE A 455 16.35 -15.32 -26.33
N SER A 456 15.37 -14.68 -25.68
CA SER A 456 13.94 -14.86 -25.94
C SER A 456 13.40 -13.91 -27.02
N ASN A 457 14.24 -13.02 -27.57
CA ASN A 457 13.85 -11.90 -28.45
C ASN A 457 12.72 -11.03 -27.85
N ILE A 458 12.67 -10.92 -26.52
CA ILE A 458 11.71 -10.09 -25.78
C ILE A 458 12.38 -8.74 -25.54
N ASN A 459 12.25 -7.80 -26.48
CA ASN A 459 12.74 -6.45 -26.28
C ASN A 459 11.55 -5.51 -26.02
N ASN A 460 11.64 -4.77 -24.92
CA ASN A 460 10.85 -3.56 -24.72
C ASN A 460 11.44 -2.45 -25.61
N ASP A 461 10.60 -1.52 -26.05
CA ASP A 461 11.00 -0.34 -26.83
C ASP A 461 10.38 0.91 -26.20
N VAL A 462 11.02 1.41 -25.15
CA VAL A 462 10.49 2.49 -24.29
C VAL A 462 11.38 3.73 -24.41
N MET A 463 11.07 4.63 -25.33
CA MET A 463 11.62 6.00 -25.43
C MET A 463 13.15 6.14 -25.23
N SER A 464 13.93 5.17 -25.71
CA SER A 464 15.39 5.10 -25.54
C SER A 464 15.88 5.29 -24.10
N ILE A 465 15.10 4.87 -23.09
CA ILE A 465 15.56 4.88 -21.69
C ILE A 465 16.43 3.66 -21.40
N ASP A 466 17.31 3.75 -20.41
CA ASP A 466 18.11 2.62 -19.93
C ASP A 466 17.26 1.64 -19.08
N ASN A 467 17.77 0.42 -18.87
CA ASN A 467 17.15 -0.60 -18.00
C ASN A 467 15.68 -0.92 -18.37
N GLN A 468 15.38 -1.00 -19.67
CA GLN A 468 14.02 -1.31 -20.14
C GLN A 468 13.56 -2.72 -19.77
N SER A 469 14.50 -3.64 -19.48
CA SER A 469 14.23 -5.01 -19.02
C SER A 469 13.56 -5.07 -17.64
N ALA A 470 13.55 -3.97 -16.89
CA ALA A 470 12.79 -3.83 -15.65
C ALA A 470 11.29 -3.51 -15.87
N ILE A 471 10.90 -3.09 -17.08
CA ILE A 471 9.50 -2.80 -17.41
C ILE A 471 8.78 -4.09 -17.78
N ARG A 472 7.59 -4.30 -17.22
CA ARG A 472 6.80 -5.49 -17.42
C ARG A 472 5.37 -5.13 -17.80
N GLY A 473 4.92 -5.58 -18.97
CA GLY A 473 3.52 -5.51 -19.34
C GLY A 473 2.64 -6.43 -18.49
N LEU A 474 1.54 -5.88 -17.97
CA LEU A 474 0.56 -6.58 -17.13
C LEU A 474 -0.72 -6.90 -17.89
N ASN A 475 -1.29 -5.90 -18.57
CA ASN A 475 -2.51 -6.05 -19.34
C ASN A 475 -2.25 -5.61 -20.79
N PRO A 476 -2.58 -6.45 -21.79
CA PRO A 476 -2.39 -6.11 -23.18
C PRO A 476 -3.38 -5.02 -23.61
N GLY A 477 -2.91 -4.12 -24.47
CA GLY A 477 -3.68 -2.98 -24.95
C GLY A 477 -2.80 -2.02 -25.73
N TYR A 478 -3.41 -1.01 -26.34
CA TYR A 478 -2.68 0.12 -26.91
C TYR A 478 -3.45 1.41 -26.74
N ALA A 479 -2.73 2.51 -26.64
CA ALA A 479 -3.26 3.83 -26.37
C ALA A 479 -2.39 4.91 -27.01
N PHE A 480 -3.02 6.02 -27.36
CA PHE A 480 -2.35 7.23 -27.81
C PHE A 480 -2.92 8.43 -27.06
N GLY A 481 -2.07 9.10 -26.29
CA GLY A 481 -2.52 10.16 -25.39
C GLY A 481 -1.37 10.91 -24.75
N GLU A 482 -1.69 11.97 -24.01
CA GLU A 482 -0.71 12.73 -23.23
C GLU A 482 -0.22 11.88 -22.04
N LEU A 483 1.09 11.77 -21.87
CA LEU A 483 1.73 11.12 -20.74
C LEU A 483 1.78 12.05 -19.53
N VAL A 484 1.23 11.63 -18.41
CA VAL A 484 1.22 12.38 -17.14
C VAL A 484 1.96 11.57 -16.09
N VAL A 485 3.08 12.10 -15.60
CA VAL A 485 3.84 11.50 -14.51
C VAL A 485 3.43 12.17 -13.20
N VAL A 486 2.85 11.39 -12.29
CA VAL A 486 2.38 11.87 -10.99
C VAL A 486 3.47 11.65 -9.95
N ASP A 487 4.06 12.76 -9.48
CA ASP A 487 4.97 12.78 -8.35
C ASP A 487 4.18 13.07 -7.06
N GLY A 488 4.27 12.17 -6.08
CA GLY A 488 3.65 12.36 -4.76
C GLY A 488 2.44 11.46 -4.51
N ASN A 489 1.44 11.98 -3.78
CA ASN A 489 0.25 11.21 -3.40
C ASN A 489 -0.70 11.06 -4.61
N PRO A 490 -0.93 9.84 -5.12
CA PRO A 490 -1.77 9.62 -6.29
C PRO A 490 -3.26 9.91 -6.03
N ASP A 491 -3.73 9.81 -4.78
CA ASP A 491 -5.15 10.01 -4.42
C ASP A 491 -5.61 11.48 -4.54
N ASP A 492 -4.68 12.44 -4.63
CA ASP A 492 -4.98 13.87 -4.74
C ASP A 492 -5.09 14.36 -6.20
N VAL A 493 -4.91 13.46 -7.19
CA VAL A 493 -4.85 13.83 -8.61
C VAL A 493 -6.14 13.47 -9.33
N GLU A 494 -6.83 14.48 -9.88
CA GLU A 494 -7.98 14.25 -10.76
C GLU A 494 -7.53 13.72 -12.14
N VAL A 495 -8.00 12.52 -12.50
CA VAL A 495 -7.59 11.83 -13.73
C VAL A 495 -8.53 12.07 -14.92
N ASN A 496 -7.97 12.07 -16.13
CA ASN A 496 -8.69 12.26 -17.39
C ASN A 496 -8.67 10.98 -18.24
N THR A 497 -9.82 10.63 -18.83
CA THR A 497 -9.98 9.37 -19.57
C THR A 497 -9.12 9.24 -20.83
N ASN A 498 -8.60 10.35 -21.39
CA ASN A 498 -7.83 10.34 -22.63
C ASN A 498 -6.31 10.47 -22.41
N LYS A 499 -5.84 10.37 -21.17
CA LYS A 499 -4.41 10.51 -20.82
C LYS A 499 -3.83 9.18 -20.32
N ILE A 500 -2.52 9.03 -20.48
CA ILE A 500 -1.73 7.89 -20.01
C ILE A 500 -1.03 8.33 -18.73
N TYR A 501 -1.17 7.58 -17.64
CA TYR A 501 -0.64 7.99 -16.34
C TYR A 501 0.46 7.07 -15.87
N ILE A 502 1.50 7.67 -15.27
CA ILE A 502 2.52 6.95 -14.50
C ILE A 502 2.35 7.31 -13.03
N PHE A 503 2.16 6.28 -12.20
CA PHE A 503 2.04 6.42 -10.76
C PHE A 503 3.14 5.65 -10.02
N GLN A 504 3.39 6.05 -8.78
CA GLN A 504 4.07 5.18 -7.81
C GLN A 504 3.19 4.00 -7.42
N ASN A 505 1.94 4.30 -7.03
CA ASN A 505 0.87 3.33 -6.81
C ASN A 505 -0.41 3.85 -7.47
N PRO A 506 -1.26 2.98 -8.02
CA PRO A 506 -2.55 3.42 -8.54
C PRO A 506 -3.49 3.84 -7.38
N PRO A 507 -4.32 4.89 -7.55
CA PRO A 507 -5.41 5.19 -6.63
C PRO A 507 -6.40 4.01 -6.55
N SER A 508 -6.97 3.77 -5.37
CA SER A 508 -7.93 2.68 -5.15
C SER A 508 -9.22 2.82 -5.98
N ASP A 509 -9.62 4.05 -6.31
CA ASP A 509 -10.83 4.36 -7.09
C ASP A 509 -10.51 4.95 -8.48
N LEU A 510 -9.36 4.59 -9.06
CA LEU A 510 -8.90 5.12 -10.35
C LEU A 510 -9.98 4.95 -11.43
N LYS A 511 -10.47 6.08 -11.96
CA LYS A 511 -11.38 6.11 -13.11
C LYS A 511 -10.69 5.56 -14.36
N PRO A 512 -11.43 5.05 -15.37
CA PRO A 512 -10.83 4.62 -16.63
C PRO A 512 -9.94 5.71 -17.24
N VAL A 513 -8.70 5.36 -17.57
CA VAL A 513 -7.71 6.21 -18.25
C VAL A 513 -7.25 5.52 -19.55
N ALA A 514 -6.50 6.22 -20.40
CA ALA A 514 -6.05 5.65 -21.67
C ALA A 514 -4.96 4.60 -21.49
N GLY A 515 -4.09 4.75 -20.48
CA GLY A 515 -3.03 3.80 -20.15
C GLY A 515 -2.49 4.00 -18.74
N ILE A 516 -1.94 2.94 -18.15
CA ILE A 516 -1.48 2.93 -16.75
C ILE A 516 -0.05 2.38 -16.71
N LEU A 517 0.85 3.08 -16.02
CA LEU A 517 2.14 2.52 -15.59
C LEU A 517 2.34 2.75 -14.09
N THR A 518 2.85 1.74 -13.38
CA THR A 518 2.98 1.80 -11.90
C THR A 518 4.32 1.26 -11.41
N VAL A 519 4.90 1.86 -10.36
CA VAL A 519 6.10 1.29 -9.69
C VAL A 519 5.73 0.07 -8.85
N SER A 520 4.61 0.14 -8.14
CA SER A 520 4.05 -0.98 -7.39
C SER A 520 2.75 -1.42 -8.05
N GLU A 521 2.69 -2.68 -8.46
CA GLU A 521 1.56 -3.26 -9.23
C GLU A 521 0.24 -3.29 -8.44
N GLY A 522 0.29 -3.12 -7.10
CA GLY A 522 -0.80 -3.50 -6.20
C GLY A 522 -0.97 -5.02 -6.20
N ASN A 523 -2.20 -5.51 -6.01
CA ASN A 523 -2.51 -6.92 -6.22
C ASN A 523 -3.18 -7.16 -7.60
N LEU A 524 -2.93 -8.33 -8.20
CA LEU A 524 -3.35 -8.69 -9.57
C LEU A 524 -4.87 -8.73 -9.80
N VAL A 525 -5.65 -8.79 -8.72
CA VAL A 525 -7.12 -8.96 -8.76
C VAL A 525 -7.85 -7.73 -8.20
N SER A 526 -7.13 -6.62 -8.03
CA SER A 526 -7.72 -5.36 -7.58
C SER A 526 -8.68 -4.79 -8.62
N HIS A 527 -9.61 -3.93 -8.18
CA HIS A 527 -10.58 -3.28 -9.07
C HIS A 527 -9.91 -2.58 -10.26
N VAL A 528 -8.78 -1.90 -10.03
CA VAL A 528 -8.03 -1.20 -11.08
C VAL A 528 -7.46 -2.17 -12.11
N GLN A 529 -6.89 -3.29 -11.66
CA GLN A 529 -6.31 -4.30 -12.56
C GLN A 529 -7.39 -5.01 -13.37
N LEU A 530 -8.50 -5.40 -12.73
CA LEU A 530 -9.65 -6.02 -13.41
C LEU A 530 -10.30 -5.05 -14.42
N LEU A 531 -10.43 -3.77 -14.05
CA LEU A 531 -10.93 -2.72 -14.93
C LEU A 531 -10.05 -2.56 -16.17
N ALA A 532 -8.74 -2.42 -15.97
CA ALA A 532 -7.79 -2.26 -17.07
C ALA A 532 -7.88 -3.44 -18.05
N ARG A 533 -8.02 -4.66 -17.52
CA ARG A 533 -8.12 -5.90 -18.30
C ARG A 533 -9.42 -6.05 -19.07
N ASN A 534 -10.53 -5.63 -18.47
CA ASN A 534 -11.85 -5.65 -19.12
C ASN A 534 -11.94 -4.61 -20.24
N LEU A 535 -11.37 -3.43 -20.02
CA LEU A 535 -11.38 -2.33 -21.00
C LEU A 535 -10.25 -2.39 -22.03
N GLY A 536 -9.28 -3.30 -21.88
CA GLY A 536 -8.12 -3.40 -22.78
C GLY A 536 -7.18 -2.21 -22.66
N ILE A 537 -7.13 -1.60 -21.47
CA ILE A 537 -6.23 -0.49 -21.15
C ILE A 537 -4.81 -1.08 -21.01
N PRO A 538 -3.82 -0.62 -21.81
CA PRO A 538 -2.44 -1.06 -21.64
C PRO A 538 -1.96 -0.71 -20.23
N ASN A 539 -1.42 -1.72 -19.53
CA ASN A 539 -0.91 -1.58 -18.18
C ASN A 539 0.49 -2.19 -18.05
N ALA A 540 1.42 -1.52 -17.37
CA ALA A 540 2.77 -2.02 -17.13
C ALA A 540 3.33 -1.63 -15.75
N ALA A 541 4.13 -2.52 -15.18
CA ALA A 541 4.98 -2.24 -14.04
C ALA A 541 6.33 -1.66 -14.50
N LEU A 542 6.93 -0.78 -13.72
CA LEU A 542 8.25 -0.21 -13.99
C LEU A 542 9.04 0.04 -12.71
N SER A 543 10.36 0.26 -12.83
CA SER A 543 11.17 0.62 -11.65
C SER A 543 11.07 2.11 -11.31
N ASN A 544 11.46 2.49 -10.09
CA ASN A 544 11.59 3.90 -9.71
C ASN A 544 12.53 4.69 -10.64
N GLU A 545 13.57 4.02 -11.17
CA GLU A 545 14.50 4.60 -12.14
C GLU A 545 13.81 4.88 -13.47
N ASN A 546 13.03 3.92 -13.98
CA ASN A 546 12.26 4.10 -15.21
C ASN A 546 11.23 5.23 -15.06
N LEU A 547 10.53 5.32 -13.92
CA LEU A 547 9.62 6.43 -13.63
C LEU A 547 10.36 7.77 -13.74
N SER A 548 11.51 7.88 -13.06
CA SER A 548 12.33 9.09 -13.06
C SER A 548 12.83 9.45 -14.46
N ALA A 549 13.24 8.46 -15.25
CA ALA A 549 13.66 8.64 -16.64
C ALA A 549 12.51 9.11 -17.55
N LEU A 550 11.28 8.62 -17.31
CA LEU A 550 10.09 8.99 -18.08
C LEU A 550 9.56 10.39 -17.73
N LYS A 551 9.94 10.98 -16.60
CA LYS A 551 9.55 12.37 -16.23
C LYS A 551 9.87 13.40 -17.30
N LYS A 552 10.97 13.22 -18.06
CA LYS A 552 11.36 14.13 -19.15
C LYS A 552 10.37 14.16 -20.33
N TYR A 553 9.43 13.22 -20.37
CA TYR A 553 8.36 13.14 -21.38
C TYR A 553 6.98 13.52 -20.82
N ASN A 554 6.90 13.97 -19.55
CA ASN A 554 5.66 14.45 -18.96
C ASN A 554 5.04 15.59 -19.80
N GLY A 555 3.73 15.50 -20.05
CA GLY A 555 2.96 16.43 -20.88
C GLY A 555 3.08 16.22 -22.40
N LYS A 556 3.88 15.24 -22.86
CA LYS A 556 3.99 14.92 -24.31
C LYS A 556 2.97 13.87 -24.71
N LYS A 557 2.54 13.89 -25.97
CA LYS A 557 1.76 12.80 -26.54
C LYS A 557 2.65 11.60 -26.87
N VAL A 558 2.17 10.43 -26.50
CA VAL A 558 2.91 9.17 -26.63
C VAL A 558 2.00 8.07 -27.12
N PHE A 559 2.54 7.21 -27.96
CA PHE A 559 1.97 5.90 -28.24
C PHE A 559 2.46 4.93 -27.17
N TYR A 560 1.55 4.14 -26.64
CA TYR A 560 1.84 3.14 -25.62
C TYR A 560 1.12 1.85 -25.97
N ALA A 561 1.85 0.73 -26.07
CA ALA A 561 1.31 -0.59 -26.28
C ALA A 561 1.92 -1.63 -25.35
N VAL A 562 1.11 -2.62 -24.99
CA VAL A 562 1.50 -3.79 -24.21
C VAL A 562 1.04 -5.05 -24.95
N SER A 563 1.97 -5.96 -25.23
CA SER A 563 1.70 -7.21 -25.95
C SER A 563 1.09 -8.30 -25.05
N HIS A 564 0.64 -9.42 -25.65
CA HIS A 564 0.08 -10.55 -24.91
C HIS A 564 1.07 -11.28 -24.00
N LYS A 565 2.37 -11.15 -24.29
CA LYS A 565 3.46 -11.70 -23.48
C LYS A 565 4.18 -10.64 -22.66
N GLY A 566 3.61 -9.44 -22.57
CA GLY A 566 4.07 -8.39 -21.67
C GLY A 566 5.19 -7.50 -22.21
N ASN A 567 5.46 -7.50 -23.53
CA ASN A 567 6.36 -6.51 -24.12
C ASN A 567 5.72 -5.15 -24.10
N VAL A 568 6.51 -4.13 -23.77
CA VAL A 568 6.07 -2.74 -23.67
C VAL A 568 6.75 -1.90 -24.73
N ILE A 569 5.93 -1.16 -25.48
CA ILE A 569 6.37 -0.17 -26.47
C ILE A 569 5.85 1.19 -26.04
N ILE A 570 6.73 2.18 -25.90
CA ILE A 570 6.37 3.58 -25.72
C ILE A 570 7.19 4.42 -26.69
N LYS A 571 6.49 5.16 -27.56
CA LYS A 571 7.08 6.00 -28.61
C LYS A 571 6.51 7.41 -28.56
N THR A 572 7.28 8.39 -29.01
CA THR A 572 6.73 9.74 -29.18
C THR A 572 5.83 9.78 -30.42
N GLU A 573 4.94 10.78 -30.52
CA GLU A 573 4.07 10.97 -31.69
C GLU A 573 4.82 10.95 -33.03
N ASN A 574 6.05 11.47 -33.07
CA ASN A 574 6.86 11.53 -34.30
C ASN A 574 7.53 10.19 -34.66
N ASP A 575 7.61 9.24 -33.73
CA ASP A 575 8.27 7.95 -33.92
C ASP A 575 7.26 6.83 -34.23
N MET A 576 5.97 7.18 -34.31
CA MET A 576 4.92 6.23 -34.68
C MET A 576 5.06 5.79 -36.13
N SER A 577 4.87 4.50 -36.37
CA SER A 577 4.76 3.92 -37.71
C SER A 577 3.37 4.20 -38.30
N SER A 578 3.26 4.16 -39.63
CA SER A 578 1.97 4.32 -40.31
C SER A 578 0.94 3.23 -39.96
N GLU A 579 1.37 2.07 -39.45
CA GLU A 579 0.47 1.05 -38.92
C GLU A 579 -0.12 1.48 -37.57
N GLU A 580 0.73 2.03 -36.68
CA GLU A 580 0.34 2.53 -35.36
C GLU A 580 -0.57 3.77 -35.46
N GLU A 581 -0.31 4.67 -36.41
CA GLU A 581 -1.17 5.83 -36.69
C GLU A 581 -2.59 5.42 -37.09
N LYS A 582 -2.71 4.42 -37.98
CA LYS A 582 -3.99 3.88 -38.47
C LYS A 582 -4.86 3.30 -37.36
N LEU A 583 -4.28 2.83 -36.26
CA LEU A 583 -5.04 2.33 -35.11
C LEU A 583 -5.96 3.40 -34.50
N PHE A 584 -5.68 4.68 -34.72
CA PHE A 584 -6.41 5.81 -34.11
C PHE A 584 -7.14 6.71 -35.12
N GLU A 585 -7.14 6.37 -36.42
CA GLU A 585 -7.79 7.15 -37.48
C GLU A 585 -9.33 7.09 -37.42
N LYS A 586 -9.92 5.99 -36.91
CA LYS A 586 -11.38 5.88 -36.71
C LYS A 586 -11.79 6.38 -35.33
N LYS A 587 -12.11 7.67 -35.22
CA LYS A 587 -12.85 8.20 -34.06
C LYS A 587 -14.34 7.85 -34.18
N GLU A 588 -14.74 6.65 -33.77
CA GLU A 588 -16.12 6.45 -33.33
C GLU A 588 -16.28 7.04 -31.93
N ARG A 589 -16.94 8.20 -31.84
CA ARG A 589 -17.61 8.61 -30.61
C ARG A 589 -19.11 8.56 -30.88
N SER A 590 -19.71 7.38 -30.76
CA SER A 590 -21.12 7.36 -30.44
C SER A 590 -21.25 7.81 -28.98
N LYS A 591 -21.97 8.90 -28.73
CA LYS A 591 -22.57 9.11 -27.42
C LYS A 591 -23.74 8.13 -27.33
N ASN A 592 -23.47 6.87 -26.99
CA ASN A 592 -24.49 5.88 -26.69
C ASN A 592 -25.17 6.29 -25.37
N MET A 593 -26.13 7.22 -25.44
CA MET A 593 -27.05 7.44 -24.32
C MET A 593 -28.07 6.30 -24.29
N ILE A 594 -28.39 5.82 -23.11
CA ILE A 594 -29.21 4.62 -22.88
C ILE A 594 -30.49 5.05 -22.17
N GLU A 595 -31.60 4.38 -22.48
CA GLU A 595 -32.85 4.55 -21.75
C GLU A 595 -33.00 3.45 -20.69
N VAL A 596 -33.36 3.83 -19.46
CA VAL A 596 -33.63 2.87 -18.39
C VAL A 596 -34.96 2.17 -18.67
N PRO A 597 -35.01 0.83 -18.75
CA PRO A 597 -36.26 0.10 -18.94
C PRO A 597 -37.19 0.29 -17.74
N VAL A 598 -38.41 0.78 -17.98
CA VAL A 598 -39.40 1.03 -16.93
C VAL A 598 -40.62 0.10 -16.98
N GLU A 599 -40.79 -0.63 -18.08
CA GLU A 599 -41.99 -1.43 -18.37
C GLU A 599 -42.19 -2.60 -17.39
N ASP A 600 -41.08 -3.24 -16.99
CA ASP A 600 -41.11 -4.42 -16.12
C ASP A 600 -40.96 -4.08 -14.62
N ILE A 601 -40.85 -2.80 -14.26
CA ILE A 601 -40.62 -2.39 -12.87
C ILE A 601 -41.89 -2.64 -12.03
N ARG A 602 -41.75 -3.46 -11.00
CA ARG A 602 -42.82 -3.87 -10.08
C ARG A 602 -42.93 -2.91 -8.90
N LEU A 603 -43.53 -1.74 -9.18
CA LEU A 603 -43.78 -0.70 -8.16
C LEU A 603 -44.95 -1.03 -7.21
N ASP A 604 -45.74 -2.05 -7.55
CA ASP A 604 -46.83 -2.58 -6.72
C ASP A 604 -46.32 -3.36 -5.50
N VAL A 605 -45.08 -3.84 -5.53
CA VAL A 605 -44.47 -4.57 -4.41
C VAL A 605 -43.90 -3.59 -3.39
N SER A 606 -44.70 -3.29 -2.37
CA SER A 606 -44.41 -2.29 -1.33
C SER A 606 -44.15 -2.89 0.06
N LYS A 607 -43.58 -4.10 0.13
CA LYS A 607 -43.18 -4.78 1.37
C LYS A 607 -41.72 -5.21 1.30
N VAL A 608 -41.09 -5.38 2.45
CA VAL A 608 -39.74 -5.94 2.58
C VAL A 608 -39.77 -7.40 2.12
N ILE A 609 -38.78 -7.78 1.34
CA ILE A 609 -38.67 -9.12 0.74
C ILE A 609 -37.51 -9.87 1.39
N ASN A 610 -37.70 -11.16 1.66
CA ASN A 610 -36.60 -12.02 2.07
C ASN A 610 -35.72 -12.32 0.85
N MET A 611 -34.40 -12.17 0.99
CA MET A 611 -33.46 -12.40 -0.12
C MET A 611 -33.54 -13.81 -0.71
N ARG A 612 -33.99 -14.80 0.05
CA ARG A 612 -34.22 -16.18 -0.45
C ARG A 612 -35.31 -16.28 -1.51
N ASP A 613 -36.23 -15.31 -1.55
CA ASP A 613 -37.36 -15.30 -2.48
C ASP A 613 -37.04 -14.53 -3.77
N VAL A 614 -35.77 -14.11 -3.96
CA VAL A 614 -35.30 -13.31 -5.08
C VAL A 614 -34.19 -14.04 -5.84
N ASN A 615 -34.15 -13.88 -7.15
CA ASN A 615 -33.11 -14.42 -8.02
C ASN A 615 -32.67 -13.42 -9.11
N ALA A 616 -31.74 -13.80 -9.97
CA ALA A 616 -31.17 -12.92 -11.00
C ALA A 616 -32.23 -12.34 -11.98
N THR A 617 -33.35 -13.03 -12.20
CA THR A 617 -34.41 -12.57 -13.13
C THR A 617 -35.27 -11.41 -12.58
N ASP A 618 -35.12 -11.11 -11.29
CA ASP A 618 -35.76 -10.00 -10.60
C ASP A 618 -34.95 -8.69 -10.69
N SER A 619 -33.72 -8.74 -11.24
CA SER A 619 -32.88 -7.57 -11.50
C SER A 619 -33.59 -6.58 -12.42
N GLY A 620 -33.59 -5.31 -12.03
CA GLY A 620 -34.28 -4.24 -12.75
C GLY A 620 -35.81 -4.25 -12.59
N LYS A 621 -36.40 -5.30 -12.02
CA LYS A 621 -37.86 -5.42 -11.84
C LYS A 621 -38.30 -5.10 -10.42
N LEU A 622 -37.79 -5.84 -9.43
CA LEU A 622 -38.12 -5.67 -8.01
C LEU A 622 -37.04 -4.89 -7.26
N CYS A 623 -35.80 -5.18 -7.58
CA CYS A 623 -34.60 -4.61 -7.00
C CYS A 623 -33.50 -4.52 -8.06
N GLY A 624 -32.37 -3.92 -7.71
CA GLY A 624 -31.22 -3.87 -8.61
C GLY A 624 -30.45 -5.20 -8.65
N PRO A 625 -29.38 -5.26 -9.45
CA PRO A 625 -28.56 -6.44 -9.62
C PRO A 625 -27.89 -6.95 -8.36
N LYS A 626 -27.45 -6.07 -7.45
CA LYS A 626 -26.68 -6.53 -6.29
C LYS A 626 -27.54 -7.44 -5.41
N ALA A 627 -28.77 -7.01 -5.15
CA ALA A 627 -29.76 -7.78 -4.41
C ALA A 627 -30.17 -9.05 -5.17
N ALA A 628 -30.48 -8.93 -6.47
CA ALA A 628 -30.92 -10.05 -7.30
C ALA A 628 -29.86 -11.15 -7.42
N ASN A 629 -28.61 -10.77 -7.72
CA ASN A 629 -27.49 -11.70 -7.87
C ASN A 629 -27.08 -12.33 -6.53
N LEU A 630 -27.14 -11.60 -5.42
CA LEU A 630 -26.88 -12.19 -4.10
C LEU A 630 -28.00 -13.15 -3.67
N GLY A 631 -29.25 -12.88 -4.05
CA GLY A 631 -30.38 -13.81 -3.89
C GLY A 631 -30.17 -15.11 -4.66
N GLU A 632 -29.80 -15.03 -5.94
CA GLU A 632 -29.42 -16.21 -6.74
C GLU A 632 -28.26 -16.97 -6.08
N LEU A 633 -27.24 -16.26 -5.61
CA LEU A 633 -26.10 -16.88 -4.94
C LEU A 633 -26.51 -17.59 -3.65
N LYS A 634 -27.43 -17.01 -2.87
CA LYS A 634 -27.98 -17.64 -1.66
C LYS A 634 -28.75 -18.91 -1.97
N ASN A 635 -29.47 -18.96 -3.10
CA ASN A 635 -30.17 -20.16 -3.54
C ASN A 635 -29.20 -21.27 -3.96
N LEU A 636 -28.11 -20.93 -4.65
CA LEU A 636 -27.09 -21.88 -5.09
C LEU A 636 -26.14 -22.34 -3.97
N PHE A 637 -25.87 -21.46 -2.99
CA PHE A 637 -24.93 -21.66 -1.88
C PHE A 637 -25.55 -21.28 -0.52
N PRO A 638 -26.60 -22.00 -0.08
CA PRO A 638 -27.40 -21.61 1.08
C PRO A 638 -26.63 -21.57 2.41
N LYS A 639 -25.49 -22.26 2.52
CA LYS A 639 -24.68 -22.33 3.74
C LYS A 639 -23.53 -21.31 3.77
N GLN A 640 -23.13 -20.80 2.62
CA GLN A 640 -21.96 -19.93 2.43
C GLN A 640 -22.34 -18.48 2.17
N VAL A 641 -23.60 -18.17 1.88
CA VAL A 641 -24.09 -16.78 1.76
C VAL A 641 -24.91 -16.43 3.00
N VAL A 642 -24.73 -15.22 3.51
CA VAL A 642 -25.53 -14.71 4.64
C VAL A 642 -27.02 -14.63 4.31
N GLU A 643 -27.86 -14.53 5.33
CA GLU A 643 -29.27 -14.15 5.11
C GLU A 643 -29.35 -12.68 4.67
N GLY A 644 -30.46 -12.27 4.06
CA GLY A 644 -30.63 -10.89 3.60
C GLY A 644 -32.09 -10.46 3.52
N LEU A 645 -32.30 -9.16 3.55
CA LEU A 645 -33.57 -8.50 3.32
C LEU A 645 -33.40 -7.47 2.21
N ILE A 646 -34.46 -7.27 1.43
CA ILE A 646 -34.48 -6.33 0.31
C ILE A 646 -35.61 -5.34 0.53
N ILE A 647 -35.30 -4.04 0.45
CA ILE A 647 -36.28 -2.98 0.32
C ILE A 647 -36.46 -2.71 -1.19
N PRO A 648 -37.57 -3.15 -1.81
CA PRO A 648 -37.76 -3.07 -3.25
C PRO A 648 -38.11 -1.66 -3.74
N PHE A 649 -38.08 -1.46 -5.05
CA PHE A 649 -38.40 -0.18 -5.70
C PHE A 649 -39.78 0.37 -5.33
N GLY A 650 -40.78 -0.50 -5.15
CA GLY A 650 -42.14 -0.11 -4.76
C GLY A 650 -42.23 0.54 -3.38
N VAL A 651 -41.39 0.14 -2.41
CA VAL A 651 -41.32 0.79 -1.09
C VAL A 651 -40.79 2.21 -1.24
N PHE A 652 -39.69 2.40 -1.99
CA PHE A 652 -39.16 3.73 -2.27
C PHE A 652 -40.21 4.62 -2.95
N LYS A 653 -40.86 4.09 -4.00
CA LYS A 653 -41.90 4.80 -4.74
C LYS A 653 -43.09 5.22 -3.86
N THR A 654 -43.51 4.34 -2.95
CA THR A 654 -44.58 4.64 -1.98
C THR A 654 -44.22 5.85 -1.11
N HIS A 655 -42.96 5.94 -0.66
CA HIS A 655 -42.49 7.09 0.12
C HIS A 655 -42.33 8.34 -0.74
N MET A 656 -41.88 8.22 -1.99
CA MET A 656 -41.80 9.36 -2.92
C MET A 656 -43.17 9.94 -3.28
N ASN A 657 -44.25 9.19 -3.10
CA ASN A 657 -45.61 9.70 -3.30
C ASN A 657 -46.15 10.51 -2.10
N LEU A 658 -45.43 10.55 -0.97
CA LEU A 658 -45.78 11.39 0.18
C LEU A 658 -45.66 12.88 -0.16
N PRO A 659 -46.40 13.78 0.51
CA PRO A 659 -46.26 15.21 0.32
C PRO A 659 -44.86 15.69 0.72
N MET A 660 -44.21 16.44 -0.17
CA MET A 660 -42.93 17.09 0.11
C MET A 660 -43.17 18.38 0.91
N PRO A 661 -42.51 18.57 2.06
CA PRO A 661 -42.69 19.75 2.89
C PRO A 661 -42.46 21.05 2.10
N ASN A 662 -43.38 22.01 2.25
CA ASN A 662 -43.33 23.36 1.66
C ASN A 662 -43.43 23.46 0.13
N GLU A 663 -43.64 22.36 -0.61
CA GLU A 663 -43.75 22.39 -2.07
C GLU A 663 -45.19 22.27 -2.61
N GLY A 664 -46.13 21.84 -1.78
CA GLY A 664 -47.54 21.63 -2.19
C GLY A 664 -47.75 20.46 -3.17
N LYS A 665 -46.74 19.60 -3.34
CA LYS A 665 -46.74 18.42 -4.23
C LYS A 665 -45.96 17.27 -3.60
N SER A 666 -46.06 16.07 -4.16
CA SER A 666 -45.27 14.94 -3.68
C SER A 666 -43.79 15.05 -4.08
N TYR A 667 -42.91 14.30 -3.40
CA TYR A 667 -41.50 14.21 -3.78
C TYR A 667 -41.34 13.75 -5.24
N TRP A 668 -42.18 12.80 -5.67
CA TRP A 668 -42.17 12.29 -7.03
C TRP A 668 -42.63 13.33 -8.06
N GLN A 669 -43.69 14.07 -7.76
CA GLN A 669 -44.14 15.16 -8.63
C GLN A 669 -43.09 16.25 -8.73
N TYR A 670 -42.45 16.62 -7.60
CA TYR A 670 -41.34 17.57 -7.60
C TYR A 670 -40.20 17.12 -8.52
N LEU A 671 -39.77 15.86 -8.43
CA LEU A 671 -38.72 15.29 -9.27
C LEU A 671 -39.07 15.38 -10.77
N ASN A 672 -40.27 14.94 -11.16
CA ASN A 672 -40.69 14.95 -12.57
C ASN A 672 -40.86 16.39 -13.09
N ASP A 673 -41.45 17.29 -12.29
CA ASP A 673 -41.58 18.71 -12.64
C ASP A 673 -40.21 19.35 -12.86
N THR A 674 -39.21 18.99 -12.06
CA THR A 674 -37.83 19.49 -12.21
C THR A 674 -37.25 19.12 -13.58
N PHE A 675 -37.37 17.86 -14.01
CA PHE A 675 -36.87 17.45 -15.33
C PHE A 675 -37.71 18.02 -16.48
N TYR A 676 -39.03 18.08 -16.33
CA TYR A 676 -39.91 18.72 -17.30
C TYR A 676 -39.54 20.20 -17.51
N ASN A 677 -39.37 20.96 -16.42
CA ASN A 677 -39.00 22.37 -16.48
C ASN A 677 -37.59 22.59 -17.05
N ALA A 678 -36.65 21.67 -16.79
CA ALA A 678 -35.32 21.71 -17.39
C ALA A 678 -35.38 21.55 -18.92
N ASP A 679 -36.20 20.62 -19.42
CA ASP A 679 -36.45 20.45 -20.86
C ASP A 679 -37.13 21.69 -21.48
N GLN A 680 -38.11 22.28 -20.79
CA GLN A 680 -38.74 23.53 -21.25
C GLN A 680 -37.73 24.69 -21.31
N LYS A 681 -36.83 24.82 -20.33
CA LYS A 681 -35.74 25.83 -20.35
C LYS A 681 -34.80 25.62 -21.52
N LYS A 682 -34.44 24.37 -21.80
CA LYS A 682 -33.61 23.99 -22.95
C LYS A 682 -34.30 24.38 -24.27
N LYS A 683 -35.59 24.09 -24.42
CA LYS A 683 -36.40 24.47 -25.59
C LYS A 683 -36.57 25.99 -25.73
N ALA A 684 -36.56 26.72 -24.61
CA ALA A 684 -36.62 28.19 -24.58
C ALA A 684 -35.27 28.88 -24.84
N GLY A 685 -34.21 28.14 -25.18
CA GLY A 685 -32.90 28.69 -25.54
C GLY A 685 -31.96 28.97 -24.36
N ALA A 686 -32.23 28.44 -23.17
CA ALA A 686 -31.29 28.52 -22.06
C ALA A 686 -29.99 27.76 -22.37
N THR A 687 -28.85 28.25 -21.88
CA THR A 687 -27.56 27.56 -22.05
C THR A 687 -27.52 26.25 -21.27
N GLU A 688 -26.66 25.31 -21.68
CA GLU A 688 -26.47 24.05 -20.96
C GLU A 688 -26.12 24.28 -19.49
N GLU A 689 -25.26 25.26 -19.20
CA GLU A 689 -24.87 25.65 -17.84
C GLU A 689 -26.06 26.16 -17.01
N GLN A 690 -26.97 26.94 -17.60
CA GLN A 690 -28.17 27.42 -16.90
C GLN A 690 -29.13 26.27 -16.55
N VAL A 691 -29.29 25.30 -17.46
CA VAL A 691 -30.13 24.11 -17.24
C VAL A 691 -29.51 23.20 -16.18
N GLU A 692 -28.18 22.99 -16.25
CA GLU A 692 -27.43 22.20 -15.27
C GLU A 692 -27.52 22.83 -13.87
N ASN A 693 -27.26 24.12 -13.72
CA ASN A 693 -27.35 24.81 -12.44
C ASN A 693 -28.77 24.74 -11.82
N TYR A 694 -29.82 24.84 -12.66
CA TYR A 694 -31.20 24.66 -12.22
C TYR A 694 -31.47 23.24 -11.70
N LEU A 695 -31.00 22.22 -12.42
CA LEU A 695 -31.14 20.82 -12.03
C LEU A 695 -30.38 20.54 -10.73
N LEU A 696 -29.12 20.97 -10.62
CA LEU A 696 -28.30 20.79 -9.43
C LEU A 696 -28.96 21.41 -8.19
N THR A 697 -29.41 22.66 -8.29
CA THR A 697 -30.10 23.34 -7.19
C THR A 697 -31.39 22.61 -6.79
N SER A 698 -32.18 22.19 -7.78
CA SER A 698 -33.46 21.52 -7.54
C SER A 698 -33.28 20.14 -6.91
N LEU A 699 -32.28 19.38 -7.36
CA LEU A 699 -31.95 18.05 -6.85
C LEU A 699 -31.27 18.11 -5.48
N GLU A 700 -30.46 19.13 -5.19
CA GLU A 700 -29.92 19.34 -3.84
C GLU A 700 -31.06 19.57 -2.83
N LYS A 701 -32.08 20.34 -3.21
CA LYS A 701 -33.29 20.55 -2.40
C LYS A 701 -34.06 19.25 -2.19
N LEU A 702 -34.26 18.46 -3.25
CA LEU A 702 -34.89 17.14 -3.15
C LEU A 702 -34.10 16.19 -2.24
N HIS A 703 -32.78 16.12 -2.42
CA HIS A 703 -31.87 15.33 -1.61
C HIS A 703 -32.01 15.65 -0.11
N LYS A 704 -31.95 16.95 0.26
CA LYS A 704 -32.14 17.41 1.65
C LYS A 704 -33.52 17.05 2.20
N ALA A 705 -34.55 17.08 1.36
CA ALA A 705 -35.90 16.69 1.76
C ALA A 705 -36.04 15.17 1.96
N ILE A 706 -35.39 14.34 1.13
CA ILE A 706 -35.40 12.87 1.27
C ILE A 706 -34.67 12.44 2.55
N LEU A 707 -33.58 13.11 2.94
CA LEU A 707 -32.90 12.84 4.21
C LEU A 707 -33.84 12.98 5.42
N ASN A 708 -34.85 13.84 5.31
CA ASN A 708 -35.84 14.11 6.35
C ASN A 708 -37.20 13.45 6.08
N ILE A 709 -37.29 12.52 5.12
CA ILE A 709 -38.55 11.86 4.78
C ILE A 709 -39.06 11.05 5.99
N ASN A 710 -40.37 11.10 6.24
CA ASN A 710 -40.99 10.28 7.27
C ASN A 710 -41.22 8.87 6.72
N LEU A 711 -40.65 7.87 7.39
CA LEU A 711 -40.88 6.47 7.02
C LEU A 711 -42.28 6.06 7.48
N ASN A 712 -43.03 5.38 6.62
CA ASN A 712 -44.35 4.87 6.95
C ASN A 712 -44.25 3.87 8.14
N ALA A 713 -45.17 3.99 9.10
CA ALA A 713 -45.25 3.11 10.26
C ALA A 713 -45.44 1.64 9.88
N ASP A 714 -46.25 1.36 8.85
CA ASP A 714 -46.47 -0.01 8.35
C ASP A 714 -45.19 -0.60 7.75
N PHE A 715 -44.44 0.20 6.98
CA PHE A 715 -43.13 -0.21 6.46
C PHE A 715 -42.13 -0.49 7.58
N THR A 716 -42.10 0.36 8.61
CA THR A 716 -41.18 0.18 9.74
C THR A 716 -41.54 -1.08 10.55
N LYS A 717 -42.83 -1.37 10.74
CA LYS A 717 -43.31 -2.59 11.38
C LYS A 717 -42.97 -3.83 10.55
N ASP A 718 -43.16 -3.76 9.24
CA ASP A 718 -42.81 -4.83 8.29
C ASP A 718 -41.30 -5.12 8.30
N LEU A 719 -40.47 -4.08 8.28
CA LEU A 719 -39.01 -4.21 8.41
C LEU A 719 -38.62 -4.90 9.72
N LYS A 720 -39.18 -4.47 10.86
CA LYS A 720 -38.93 -5.09 12.17
C LYS A 720 -39.31 -6.58 12.20
N SER A 721 -40.47 -6.92 11.66
CA SER A 721 -40.92 -8.31 11.55
C SER A 721 -39.96 -9.14 10.70
N ASN A 722 -39.46 -8.58 9.60
CA ASN A 722 -38.52 -9.27 8.71
C ASN A 722 -37.14 -9.46 9.33
N PHE A 723 -36.67 -8.54 10.18
CA PHE A 723 -35.46 -8.78 10.99
C PHE A 723 -35.61 -10.01 11.88
N GLN A 724 -36.76 -10.14 12.58
CA GLN A 724 -37.03 -11.28 13.44
C GLN A 724 -37.11 -12.61 12.66
N THR A 725 -37.72 -12.61 11.47
CA THR A 725 -37.88 -13.85 10.69
C THR A 725 -36.61 -14.25 9.93
N ALA A 726 -35.93 -13.30 9.28
CA ALA A 726 -34.74 -13.57 8.47
C ALA A 726 -33.45 -13.66 9.28
N PHE A 727 -33.23 -12.71 10.20
CA PHE A 727 -31.98 -12.64 10.99
C PHE A 727 -32.12 -13.27 12.38
N LYS A 728 -33.31 -13.77 12.74
CA LYS A 728 -33.60 -14.40 14.03
C LYS A 728 -33.30 -13.48 15.22
N ASN A 729 -33.47 -12.17 15.02
CA ASN A 729 -33.16 -11.17 16.03
C ASN A 729 -33.94 -9.87 15.79
N ASP A 730 -34.01 -9.01 16.80
CA ASP A 730 -34.61 -7.69 16.66
C ASP A 730 -33.68 -6.74 15.88
N ILE A 731 -34.28 -5.76 15.20
CA ILE A 731 -33.53 -4.59 14.71
C ILE A 731 -32.83 -3.92 15.90
N GLY A 732 -31.60 -3.42 15.72
CA GLY A 732 -30.81 -2.90 16.85
C GLY A 732 -29.89 -3.92 17.50
N LYS A 733 -30.04 -5.22 17.22
CA LYS A 733 -29.26 -6.30 17.89
C LYS A 733 -28.23 -6.97 16.98
N VAL A 734 -28.46 -6.96 15.68
CA VAL A 734 -27.55 -7.51 14.66
C VAL A 734 -26.97 -6.35 13.86
N PRO A 735 -25.65 -6.22 13.74
CA PRO A 735 -25.08 -5.22 12.86
C PRO A 735 -25.26 -5.64 11.39
N VAL A 736 -25.61 -4.68 10.55
CA VAL A 736 -25.95 -4.89 9.14
C VAL A 736 -25.23 -3.92 8.22
N PHE A 737 -25.08 -4.32 6.98
CA PHE A 737 -24.74 -3.45 5.87
C PHE A 737 -26.03 -2.96 5.19
N LEU A 738 -26.05 -1.69 4.81
CA LEU A 738 -27.08 -1.15 3.92
C LEU A 738 -26.40 -0.82 2.59
N ARG A 739 -26.65 -1.66 1.57
CA ARG A 739 -26.05 -1.51 0.24
C ARG A 739 -27.08 -0.91 -0.70
N SER A 740 -26.73 0.25 -1.27
CA SER A 740 -27.52 0.88 -2.33
C SER A 740 -27.43 0.06 -3.62
N ASP A 741 -28.57 -0.10 -4.27
CA ASP A 741 -28.75 -0.90 -5.47
C ASP A 741 -29.84 -0.27 -6.35
N THR A 742 -29.63 -0.12 -7.66
CA THR A 742 -30.56 0.63 -8.54
C THR A 742 -30.90 -0.12 -9.81
N ASN A 743 -32.04 0.20 -10.44
CA ASN A 743 -32.52 -0.41 -11.69
C ASN A 743 -31.66 -0.11 -12.93
N MET A 744 -30.64 0.76 -12.82
CA MET A 744 -29.74 1.10 -13.93
C MET A 744 -28.37 0.39 -13.85
N GLU A 745 -28.09 -0.38 -12.79
CA GLU A 745 -26.75 -0.90 -12.55
C GLU A 745 -26.25 -1.94 -13.56
N ASP A 746 -27.15 -2.60 -14.29
CA ASP A 746 -26.85 -3.65 -15.28
C ASP A 746 -26.87 -3.14 -16.74
N LEU A 747 -27.01 -1.83 -16.98
CA LEU A 747 -27.09 -1.34 -18.35
C LEU A 747 -25.76 -1.60 -19.10
N LYS A 748 -25.86 -2.02 -20.37
CA LYS A 748 -24.69 -2.26 -21.22
C LYS A 748 -23.84 -0.99 -21.29
N GLU A 749 -22.53 -1.05 -21.03
CA GLU A 749 -21.62 0.12 -20.91
C GLU A 749 -21.75 0.95 -19.59
N PHE A 750 -22.52 0.49 -18.60
CA PHE A 750 -22.62 1.11 -17.27
C PHE A 750 -21.61 0.49 -16.28
N THR A 751 -20.87 1.33 -15.56
CA THR A 751 -20.12 0.92 -14.36
C THR A 751 -20.41 1.91 -13.21
N GLY A 752 -21.22 1.51 -12.24
CA GLY A 752 -21.67 2.36 -11.13
C GLY A 752 -20.70 2.47 -9.95
N ALA A 753 -19.42 2.10 -10.14
CA ALA A 753 -18.42 2.13 -9.09
C ALA A 753 -18.29 3.54 -8.48
N GLY A 754 -18.46 3.64 -7.15
CA GLY A 754 -18.37 4.90 -6.42
C GLY A 754 -19.57 5.87 -6.58
N LEU A 755 -20.67 5.47 -7.23
CA LEU A 755 -21.87 6.32 -7.35
C LEU A 755 -22.92 6.10 -6.25
N ASN A 756 -22.88 4.95 -5.57
CA ASN A 756 -23.94 4.47 -4.68
C ASN A 756 -23.42 4.31 -3.25
N LEU A 757 -24.18 4.82 -2.27
CA LEU A 757 -23.80 4.79 -0.85
C LEU A 757 -23.90 3.38 -0.28
N THR A 758 -22.84 2.92 0.38
CA THR A 758 -22.88 1.74 1.27
C THR A 758 -22.61 2.19 2.69
N LEU A 759 -23.43 1.75 3.63
CA LEU A 759 -23.20 1.97 5.05
C LEU A 759 -22.77 0.65 5.71
N PHE A 760 -21.64 0.70 6.40
CA PHE A 760 -20.95 -0.47 6.92
C PHE A 760 -21.30 -0.73 8.38
N ASN A 761 -21.57 -1.99 8.72
CA ASN A 761 -21.68 -2.51 10.09
C ASN A 761 -22.54 -1.66 11.05
N ILE A 762 -23.72 -1.19 10.61
CA ILE A 762 -24.61 -0.39 11.46
C ILE A 762 -25.46 -1.32 12.32
N LYS A 763 -25.46 -1.07 13.64
CA LYS A 763 -26.25 -1.88 14.59
C LYS A 763 -27.51 -1.18 15.08
N GLU A 764 -27.40 0.04 15.59
CA GLU A 764 -28.50 0.74 16.26
C GLU A 764 -29.71 0.95 15.33
N GLU A 765 -30.93 0.69 15.84
CA GLU A 765 -32.17 0.79 15.06
C GLU A 765 -32.32 2.16 14.40
N ASP A 766 -32.17 3.23 15.17
CA ASP A 766 -32.30 4.60 14.66
C ASP A 766 -31.28 4.87 13.54
N LYS A 767 -30.04 4.37 13.68
CA LYS A 767 -29.02 4.52 12.64
C LYS A 767 -29.36 3.71 11.38
N ILE A 768 -29.99 2.55 11.51
CA ILE A 768 -30.46 1.76 10.35
C ILE A 768 -31.58 2.52 9.62
N LEU A 769 -32.58 3.02 10.35
CA LEU A 769 -33.70 3.78 9.77
C LEU A 769 -33.23 5.08 9.11
N GLN A 770 -32.29 5.80 9.73
CA GLN A 770 -31.66 6.97 9.11
C GLN A 770 -30.79 6.58 7.92
N GLY A 771 -30.13 5.44 7.98
CA GLY A 771 -29.32 4.88 6.90
C GLY A 771 -30.13 4.61 5.64
N ILE A 772 -31.35 4.08 5.76
CA ILE A 772 -32.29 3.88 4.64
C ILE A 772 -32.56 5.20 3.91
N LYS A 773 -32.84 6.28 4.65
CA LYS A 773 -33.07 7.62 4.07
C LYS A 773 -31.83 8.16 3.36
N LYS A 774 -30.65 7.99 3.98
CA LYS A 774 -29.37 8.39 3.38
C LYS A 774 -29.08 7.65 2.08
N VAL A 775 -29.35 6.34 2.05
CA VAL A 775 -29.18 5.52 0.84
C VAL A 775 -30.11 6.00 -0.28
N TRP A 776 -31.40 6.20 0.00
CA TRP A 776 -32.33 6.77 -0.99
C TRP A 776 -31.91 8.16 -1.47
N ALA A 777 -31.46 9.03 -0.55
CA ALA A 777 -30.98 10.36 -0.91
C ALA A 777 -29.71 10.30 -1.77
N SER A 778 -28.83 9.31 -1.58
CA SER A 778 -27.54 9.22 -2.30
C SER A 778 -27.70 9.20 -3.83
N ALA A 779 -28.82 8.69 -4.33
CA ALA A 779 -29.20 8.71 -5.73
C ALA A 779 -29.43 10.13 -6.30
N TYR A 780 -29.51 11.18 -5.47
CA TYR A 780 -29.77 12.56 -5.90
C TYR A 780 -28.62 13.51 -5.53
N THR A 781 -27.43 12.96 -5.26
CA THR A 781 -26.21 13.75 -5.10
C THR A 781 -25.75 14.33 -6.44
N GLU A 782 -25.02 15.45 -6.40
CA GLU A 782 -24.45 16.09 -7.59
C GLU A 782 -23.65 15.11 -8.46
N ARG A 783 -22.78 14.30 -7.82
CA ARG A 783 -21.97 13.28 -8.51
C ARG A 783 -22.84 12.26 -9.24
N SER A 784 -23.87 11.72 -8.58
CA SER A 784 -24.79 10.74 -9.19
C SER A 784 -25.57 11.36 -10.35
N PHE A 785 -26.02 12.61 -10.20
CA PHE A 785 -26.74 13.34 -11.24
C PHE A 785 -25.90 13.68 -12.47
N LYS A 786 -24.73 14.32 -12.29
CA LYS A 786 -23.84 14.69 -13.41
C LYS A 786 -23.47 13.47 -14.25
N TRP A 787 -23.30 12.34 -13.58
CA TRP A 787 -23.10 11.07 -14.25
C TRP A 787 -24.32 10.68 -15.09
N ARG A 788 -25.52 10.64 -14.51
CA ARG A 788 -26.75 10.27 -15.24
C ARG A 788 -27.03 11.14 -16.45
N GLN A 789 -26.83 12.46 -16.34
CA GLN A 789 -27.09 13.38 -17.44
C GLN A 789 -26.23 13.09 -18.67
N LYS A 790 -25.04 12.52 -18.46
CA LYS A 790 -24.11 12.15 -19.54
C LYS A 790 -24.51 10.87 -20.29
N TYR A 791 -25.21 9.95 -19.61
CA TYR A 791 -25.42 8.58 -20.10
C TYR A 791 -26.89 8.17 -20.26
N LEU A 792 -27.84 8.82 -19.59
CA LEU A 792 -29.24 8.42 -19.59
C LEU A 792 -30.14 9.41 -20.33
N LEU A 793 -31.09 8.87 -21.11
CA LEU A 793 -32.13 9.65 -21.78
C LEU A 793 -33.31 10.03 -20.86
N ASN A 794 -33.56 9.22 -19.83
CA ASN A 794 -34.68 9.35 -18.88
C ASN A 794 -34.20 9.30 -17.40
N PRO A 795 -33.32 10.23 -16.98
CA PRO A 795 -32.65 10.21 -15.67
C PRO A 795 -33.58 10.30 -14.44
N GLU A 796 -34.84 10.68 -14.63
CA GLU A 796 -35.89 10.69 -13.61
C GLU A 796 -36.37 9.29 -13.20
N ASN A 797 -36.18 8.28 -14.05
CA ASN A 797 -36.68 6.91 -13.86
C ASN A 797 -35.70 5.97 -13.16
N VAL A 798 -34.91 6.52 -12.23
CA VAL A 798 -34.00 5.76 -11.40
C VAL A 798 -34.64 5.46 -10.05
N TYR A 799 -34.80 4.18 -9.76
CA TYR A 799 -35.40 3.68 -8.53
C TYR A 799 -34.31 3.00 -7.68
N PRO A 800 -34.00 3.49 -6.47
CA PRO A 800 -33.15 2.79 -5.53
C PRO A 800 -33.93 1.72 -4.76
N SER A 801 -33.34 0.54 -4.71
CA SER A 801 -33.60 -0.53 -3.75
C SER A 801 -32.48 -0.57 -2.71
N ILE A 802 -32.69 -1.28 -1.60
CA ILE A 802 -31.66 -1.44 -0.56
C ILE A 802 -31.54 -2.91 -0.21
N LEU A 803 -30.33 -3.43 -0.31
CA LEU A 803 -29.96 -4.73 0.20
C LEU A 803 -29.44 -4.59 1.64
N ILE A 804 -30.09 -5.27 2.58
CA ILE A 804 -29.72 -5.34 3.98
C ILE A 804 -29.19 -6.73 4.28
N ILE A 805 -27.93 -6.83 4.70
CA ILE A 805 -27.29 -8.11 5.06
C ILE A 805 -26.60 -8.00 6.41
N PRO A 806 -26.60 -9.06 7.25
CA PRO A 806 -25.78 -9.12 8.45
C PRO A 806 -24.30 -8.99 8.11
N SER A 807 -23.55 -8.31 8.96
CA SER A 807 -22.09 -8.26 8.88
C SER A 807 -21.47 -9.62 9.17
N VAL A 808 -20.39 -9.95 8.46
CA VAL A 808 -19.53 -11.09 8.77
C VAL A 808 -18.16 -10.55 9.17
N ASP A 809 -17.74 -10.77 10.41
CA ASP A 809 -16.45 -10.32 10.91
C ASP A 809 -15.35 -11.31 10.51
N VAL A 810 -15.04 -11.33 9.21
CA VAL A 810 -14.02 -12.21 8.64
C VAL A 810 -12.62 -11.90 9.16
N ASP A 811 -11.84 -12.96 9.36
CA ASP A 811 -10.43 -12.89 9.72
C ASP A 811 -9.57 -12.47 8.52
N TYR A 812 -9.97 -12.90 7.32
CA TYR A 812 -9.36 -12.51 6.05
C TYR A 812 -10.39 -12.58 4.92
N SER A 813 -10.26 -11.68 3.95
CA SER A 813 -11.12 -11.60 2.77
C SER A 813 -10.30 -11.36 1.51
N GLY A 814 -10.86 -11.77 0.38
CA GLY A 814 -10.12 -11.81 -0.86
C GLY A 814 -10.98 -12.10 -2.07
N VAL A 815 -10.27 -12.25 -3.18
CA VAL A 815 -10.83 -12.52 -4.50
C VAL A 815 -10.16 -13.76 -5.07
N MET A 816 -10.95 -14.61 -5.72
CA MET A 816 -10.48 -15.71 -6.55
C MET A 816 -10.98 -15.52 -7.96
N ILE A 817 -10.05 -15.55 -8.92
CA ILE A 817 -10.37 -15.76 -10.32
C ILE A 817 -10.22 -17.24 -10.63
N THR A 818 -11.26 -17.85 -11.20
CA THR A 818 -11.26 -19.29 -11.52
C THR A 818 -10.47 -19.63 -12.78
N LYS A 819 -9.34 -18.95 -12.99
CA LYS A 819 -8.38 -19.09 -14.08
C LYS A 819 -7.04 -18.49 -13.63
N GLY A 820 -5.93 -19.04 -14.11
CA GLY A 820 -4.61 -18.43 -13.96
C GLY A 820 -4.50 -17.08 -14.70
N ILE A 821 -4.10 -16.03 -13.98
CA ILE A 821 -3.79 -14.71 -14.53
C ILE A 821 -2.28 -14.52 -14.53
N ASN A 822 -1.71 -14.23 -15.69
CA ASN A 822 -0.28 -14.00 -15.95
C ASN A 822 0.64 -15.22 -15.66
N ALA A 823 0.19 -16.17 -14.84
CA ALA A 823 0.79 -17.45 -14.55
C ALA A 823 -0.31 -18.55 -14.50
N GLY A 824 0.08 -19.80 -14.78
CA GLY A 824 -0.84 -20.94 -14.80
C GLY A 824 -1.68 -21.05 -16.07
N THR A 825 -2.73 -21.86 -16.00
CA THR A 825 -3.62 -22.23 -17.11
C THR A 825 -5.07 -21.83 -16.82
N ASP A 826 -5.94 -22.03 -17.80
CA ASP A 826 -7.39 -21.79 -17.68
C ASP A 826 -8.06 -22.65 -16.60
N ASN A 827 -7.39 -23.73 -16.17
CA ASN A 827 -7.90 -24.63 -15.13
C ASN A 827 -7.46 -24.25 -13.70
N ASP A 828 -6.41 -23.43 -13.57
CA ASP A 828 -5.84 -23.02 -12.29
C ASP A 828 -6.64 -21.86 -11.68
N LEU A 829 -6.28 -21.44 -10.47
CA LEU A 829 -6.94 -20.35 -9.75
C LEU A 829 -5.91 -19.29 -9.39
N THR A 830 -6.22 -18.02 -9.66
CA THR A 830 -5.47 -16.89 -9.11
C THR A 830 -6.24 -16.31 -7.94
N VAL A 831 -5.61 -16.25 -6.78
CA VAL A 831 -6.25 -15.85 -5.52
C VAL A 831 -5.45 -14.72 -4.89
N ALA A 832 -6.12 -13.69 -4.36
CA ALA A 832 -5.47 -12.69 -3.51
C ALA A 832 -6.27 -12.41 -2.24
N PHE A 833 -5.60 -12.41 -1.09
CA PHE A 833 -6.21 -12.26 0.23
C PHE A 833 -5.52 -11.22 1.12
N SER A 834 -6.33 -10.48 1.87
CA SER A 834 -5.89 -9.55 2.91
C SER A 834 -6.55 -9.89 4.24
N ARG A 835 -5.95 -9.44 5.35
CA ARG A 835 -6.56 -9.57 6.68
C ARG A 835 -7.79 -8.67 6.81
N GLY A 836 -8.75 -9.10 7.61
CA GLY A 836 -9.99 -8.37 7.85
C GLY A 836 -10.86 -8.22 6.61
N ALA A 837 -11.72 -7.20 6.61
CA ALA A 837 -12.69 -6.94 5.56
C ALA A 837 -12.17 -5.96 4.48
N GLY A 838 -12.43 -6.27 3.21
CA GLY A 838 -12.34 -5.33 2.07
C GLY A 838 -10.96 -5.10 1.47
N GLY A 839 -9.88 -5.38 2.20
CA GLY A 839 -8.54 -4.93 1.83
C GLY A 839 -8.04 -5.32 0.43
N ALA A 840 -8.19 -6.59 0.03
CA ALA A 840 -7.70 -7.06 -1.28
C ALA A 840 -8.47 -6.42 -2.45
N VAL A 841 -9.77 -6.23 -2.27
CA VAL A 841 -10.68 -5.63 -3.26
C VAL A 841 -10.32 -4.14 -3.46
N ASP A 842 -9.99 -3.45 -2.36
CA ASP A 842 -9.59 -2.03 -2.34
C ASP A 842 -8.17 -1.76 -2.87
N GLY A 843 -7.49 -2.77 -3.40
CA GLY A 843 -6.16 -2.63 -4.02
C GLY A 843 -4.98 -2.64 -3.04
N GLN A 844 -5.21 -3.00 -1.77
CA GLN A 844 -4.12 -3.19 -0.81
C GLN A 844 -3.18 -4.32 -1.27
N SER A 845 -1.93 -4.29 -0.80
CA SER A 845 -0.98 -5.38 -1.07
C SER A 845 -1.44 -6.66 -0.38
N ALA A 846 -1.91 -7.62 -1.17
CA ALA A 846 -2.54 -8.85 -0.72
C ALA A 846 -1.64 -10.07 -0.96
N GLU A 847 -1.79 -11.10 -0.12
CA GLU A 847 -1.17 -12.39 -0.35
C GLU A 847 -1.78 -13.01 -1.61
N THR A 848 -1.01 -13.06 -2.68
CA THR A 848 -1.43 -13.53 -4.00
C THR A 848 -0.82 -14.90 -4.29
N ARG A 849 -1.65 -15.84 -4.71
CA ARG A 849 -1.29 -17.24 -4.96
C ARG A 849 -1.84 -17.74 -6.28
N LEU A 850 -1.06 -18.61 -6.93
CA LEU A 850 -1.55 -19.50 -7.99
C LEU A 850 -1.85 -20.85 -7.37
N ILE A 851 -3.10 -21.28 -7.38
CA ILE A 851 -3.53 -22.58 -6.84
C ILE A 851 -3.86 -23.49 -8.01
N THR A 852 -3.10 -24.57 -8.15
CA THR A 852 -3.37 -25.63 -9.13
C THR A 852 -4.16 -26.75 -8.46
N LYS A 853 -4.46 -27.80 -9.24
CA LYS A 853 -5.11 -29.01 -8.72
C LYS A 853 -4.37 -29.64 -7.53
N ASN A 854 -3.03 -29.63 -7.55
CA ASN A 854 -2.20 -30.36 -6.60
C ASN A 854 -1.30 -29.45 -5.76
N GLU A 855 -0.94 -28.27 -6.27
CA GLU A 855 0.06 -27.41 -5.67
C GLU A 855 -0.49 -25.99 -5.47
N ASN A 856 0.22 -25.17 -4.71
CA ASN A 856 -0.02 -23.75 -4.60
C ASN A 856 1.32 -23.00 -4.58
N PHE A 857 1.41 -21.91 -5.33
CA PHE A 857 2.61 -21.10 -5.47
C PHE A 857 2.34 -19.69 -4.94
N LEU A 858 3.25 -19.19 -4.10
CA LEU A 858 3.22 -17.80 -3.65
C LEU A 858 3.69 -16.90 -4.80
N LEU A 859 2.83 -15.98 -5.24
CA LEU A 859 3.17 -14.97 -6.25
C LEU A 859 3.56 -13.64 -5.60
N ALA A 860 2.88 -13.25 -4.52
CA ALA A 860 3.21 -12.08 -3.73
C ALA A 860 2.75 -12.25 -2.28
N PRO A 861 3.52 -11.83 -1.27
CA PRO A 861 3.06 -11.79 0.12
C PRO A 861 2.19 -10.56 0.38
N ALA A 862 1.38 -10.62 1.44
CA ALA A 862 0.69 -9.44 1.94
C ALA A 862 1.70 -8.45 2.55
N ARG A 863 1.54 -7.16 2.23
CA ARG A 863 2.41 -6.07 2.70
C ARG A 863 1.59 -4.87 3.16
N GLN A 864 0.41 -5.16 3.71
CA GLN A 864 -0.46 -4.18 4.36
C GLN A 864 -0.45 -4.43 5.88
N ALA A 865 0.08 -3.47 6.64
CA ALA A 865 0.16 -3.59 8.10
C ALA A 865 -1.20 -3.40 8.77
N ASP A 866 -2.05 -2.52 8.25
CA ASP A 866 -3.35 -2.23 8.83
C ASP A 866 -4.50 -2.99 8.17
N TYR A 867 -5.52 -3.30 8.96
CA TYR A 867 -6.74 -3.93 8.50
C TYR A 867 -7.95 -3.53 9.34
N ILE A 868 -9.15 -3.75 8.79
CA ILE A 868 -10.41 -3.40 9.44
C ILE A 868 -11.15 -4.66 9.87
N ARG A 869 -11.68 -4.65 11.10
CA ARG A 869 -12.62 -5.63 11.62
C ARG A 869 -14.00 -5.02 11.81
N LEU A 870 -15.02 -5.87 11.82
CA LEU A 870 -16.44 -5.52 11.90
C LEU A 870 -17.02 -5.98 13.24
N PRO A 871 -16.79 -5.22 14.33
CA PRO A 871 -17.21 -5.64 15.66
C PRO A 871 -18.72 -5.84 15.79
N ASN A 872 -19.13 -6.77 16.65
CA ASN A 872 -20.54 -7.09 16.89
C ASN A 872 -21.37 -5.94 17.52
N TYR A 873 -20.73 -4.88 18.01
CA TYR A 873 -21.38 -3.66 18.51
C TYR A 873 -21.63 -2.61 17.42
N GLY A 874 -21.17 -2.84 16.19
CA GLY A 874 -21.31 -1.94 15.05
C GLY A 874 -20.12 -1.00 14.84
N GLY A 875 -20.06 -0.36 13.67
CA GLY A 875 -18.93 0.48 13.24
C GLY A 875 -17.75 -0.35 12.69
N THR A 876 -16.61 0.29 12.44
CA THR A 876 -15.39 -0.40 12.02
C THR A 876 -14.31 -0.15 13.05
N LYS A 877 -13.36 -1.08 13.18
CA LYS A 877 -12.18 -0.87 14.01
C LYS A 877 -10.91 -1.24 13.24
N LYS A 878 -9.95 -0.33 13.22
CA LYS A 878 -8.62 -0.50 12.62
C LYS A 878 -7.72 -1.29 13.59
N TYR A 879 -6.96 -2.22 13.05
CA TYR A 879 -5.95 -3.03 13.73
C TYR A 879 -4.66 -3.04 12.91
N PHE A 880 -3.57 -3.45 13.54
CA PHE A 880 -2.27 -3.65 12.88
C PHE A 880 -1.82 -5.11 12.99
N THR A 881 -1.05 -5.57 12.01
CA THR A 881 -0.44 -6.90 11.92
C THR A 881 1.01 -6.76 11.45
N SER A 882 1.78 -7.79 11.76
CA SER A 882 3.08 -8.09 11.16
C SER A 882 2.94 -9.12 10.03
N PHE A 883 4.07 -9.53 9.43
CA PHE A 883 4.12 -10.28 8.17
C PHE A 883 4.72 -11.69 8.29
N GLU A 884 5.11 -12.12 9.49
CA GLU A 884 5.83 -13.36 9.78
C GLU A 884 5.02 -14.64 9.57
N ASN A 885 3.76 -14.54 9.16
CA ASN A 885 2.86 -15.65 8.90
C ASN A 885 2.04 -15.45 7.62
N GLU A 886 1.79 -16.53 6.89
CA GLU A 886 0.82 -16.56 5.78
C GLU A 886 -0.61 -16.24 6.26
N ILE A 887 -1.42 -15.68 5.35
CA ILE A 887 -2.84 -15.39 5.57
C ILE A 887 -3.68 -16.65 5.35
N LEU A 888 -3.51 -17.31 4.20
CA LEU A 888 -4.25 -18.54 3.91
C LEU A 888 -3.46 -19.75 4.38
N ASN A 889 -4.11 -20.60 5.18
CA ASN A 889 -3.59 -21.91 5.56
C ASN A 889 -4.05 -22.99 4.57
N GLU A 890 -3.52 -24.22 4.70
CA GLU A 890 -3.86 -25.34 3.82
C GLU A 890 -5.36 -25.72 3.83
N ASP A 891 -6.07 -25.57 4.95
CA ASP A 891 -7.52 -25.83 5.01
C ASP A 891 -8.28 -24.82 4.13
N ASN A 892 -7.87 -23.55 4.17
CA ASN A 892 -8.46 -22.52 3.30
C ASN A 892 -8.19 -22.81 1.83
N ILE A 893 -6.95 -23.19 1.48
CA ILE A 893 -6.58 -23.54 0.09
C ILE A 893 -7.44 -24.71 -0.43
N ASN A 894 -7.71 -25.71 0.42
CA ASN A 894 -8.58 -26.83 0.05
C ASN A 894 -10.05 -26.42 -0.12
N GLU A 895 -10.58 -25.59 0.77
CA GLU A 895 -11.96 -25.07 0.61
C GLU A 895 -12.08 -24.17 -0.62
N ILE A 896 -11.02 -23.42 -0.98
CA ILE A 896 -10.94 -22.65 -2.23
C ILE A 896 -11.03 -23.55 -3.47
N ARG A 897 -10.27 -24.65 -3.51
CA ARG A 897 -10.37 -25.63 -4.62
C ARG A 897 -11.79 -26.21 -4.72
N LYS A 898 -12.40 -26.51 -3.58
CA LYS A 898 -13.76 -27.05 -3.51
C LYS A 898 -14.80 -26.05 -4.00
N ILE A 899 -14.76 -24.81 -3.52
CA ILE A 899 -15.74 -23.79 -3.94
C ILE A 899 -15.55 -23.44 -5.42
N ALA A 900 -14.32 -23.38 -5.94
CA ALA A 900 -14.07 -23.16 -7.37
C ALA A 900 -14.72 -24.24 -8.24
N LYS A 901 -14.64 -25.51 -7.83
CA LYS A 901 -15.30 -26.62 -8.51
C LYS A 901 -16.83 -26.48 -8.47
N GLU A 902 -17.40 -26.10 -7.32
CA GLU A 902 -18.84 -25.88 -7.20
C GLU A 902 -19.33 -24.68 -8.02
N VAL A 903 -18.56 -23.60 -8.09
CA VAL A 903 -18.87 -22.42 -8.91
C VAL A 903 -18.90 -22.78 -10.40
N ARG A 904 -17.85 -23.47 -10.89
CA ARG A 904 -17.81 -23.96 -12.28
C ARG A 904 -19.00 -24.88 -12.61
N ALA A 905 -19.41 -25.75 -11.68
CA ALA A 905 -20.54 -26.64 -11.89
C ALA A 905 -21.90 -25.93 -11.84
N LYS A 906 -22.19 -25.16 -10.78
CA LYS A 906 -23.52 -24.59 -10.54
C LYS A 906 -23.81 -23.33 -11.37
N ILE A 907 -22.79 -22.51 -11.61
CA ILE A 907 -22.92 -21.24 -12.33
C ILE A 907 -22.44 -21.41 -13.78
N GLY A 908 -21.34 -22.12 -14.00
CA GLY A 908 -20.82 -22.37 -15.36
C GLY A 908 -21.78 -23.15 -16.26
N GLU A 909 -22.60 -24.05 -15.72
CA GLU A 909 -23.65 -24.73 -16.51
C GLU A 909 -24.71 -23.78 -17.07
N LYS A 910 -24.95 -22.65 -16.42
CA LYS A 910 -25.91 -21.62 -16.86
C LYS A 910 -25.26 -20.54 -17.75
N ALA A 911 -23.94 -20.54 -17.89
CA ALA A 911 -23.23 -19.56 -18.71
C ALA A 911 -23.38 -19.89 -20.21
N GLU A 912 -23.47 -18.86 -21.04
CA GLU A 912 -23.50 -19.03 -22.51
C GLU A 912 -22.19 -19.64 -23.04
N ASP A 913 -21.08 -19.30 -22.39
CA ASP A 913 -19.75 -19.84 -22.65
C ASP A 913 -19.38 -20.86 -21.57
N LYS A 914 -19.18 -22.12 -21.97
CA LYS A 914 -18.83 -23.21 -21.05
C LYS A 914 -17.43 -23.07 -20.44
N ASP A 915 -16.56 -22.27 -21.06
CA ASP A 915 -15.22 -21.99 -20.59
C ASP A 915 -15.14 -20.64 -19.83
N GLN A 916 -16.29 -20.07 -19.46
CA GLN A 916 -16.38 -18.82 -18.69
C GLN A 916 -15.68 -18.96 -17.33
N ALA A 917 -14.67 -18.11 -17.11
CA ALA A 917 -14.06 -17.93 -15.79
C ALA A 917 -14.91 -17.00 -14.92
N PHE A 918 -14.76 -17.10 -13.60
CA PHE A 918 -15.51 -16.32 -12.63
C PHE A 918 -14.58 -15.53 -11.70
N ASP A 919 -15.01 -14.32 -11.38
CA ASP A 919 -14.50 -13.48 -10.31
C ASP A 919 -15.36 -13.71 -9.06
N VAL A 920 -14.75 -14.22 -7.99
CA VAL A 920 -15.41 -14.64 -6.75
C VAL A 920 -14.85 -13.85 -5.58
N GLU A 921 -15.68 -13.03 -4.94
CA GLU A 921 -15.35 -12.30 -3.70
C GLU A 921 -15.85 -13.09 -2.49
N PHE A 922 -14.98 -13.36 -1.53
CA PHE A 922 -15.28 -14.17 -0.36
C PHE A 922 -14.32 -13.89 0.81
N GLY A 923 -14.65 -14.41 1.99
CA GLY A 923 -13.77 -14.35 3.15
C GLY A 923 -13.96 -15.55 4.06
N PHE A 924 -13.09 -15.63 5.06
CA PHE A 924 -13.14 -16.68 6.06
C PHE A 924 -13.34 -16.09 7.45
N GLU A 925 -14.26 -16.68 8.20
CA GLU A 925 -14.48 -16.43 9.62
C GLU A 925 -14.27 -17.75 10.34
N ASN A 926 -13.23 -17.86 11.18
CA ASN A 926 -12.86 -19.12 11.85
C ASN A 926 -12.74 -20.31 10.87
N ASN A 927 -12.02 -20.12 9.76
CA ASN A 927 -11.88 -21.07 8.64
C ASN A 927 -13.18 -21.45 7.90
N LYS A 928 -14.33 -20.82 8.23
CA LYS A 928 -15.56 -20.98 7.47
C LYS A 928 -15.62 -19.99 6.32
N LEU A 929 -15.75 -20.50 5.10
CA LEU A 929 -15.90 -19.68 3.89
C LEU A 929 -17.29 -19.02 3.82
N TRP A 930 -17.28 -17.72 3.53
CA TRP A 930 -18.45 -16.89 3.26
C TRP A 930 -18.32 -16.21 1.90
N LEU A 931 -19.27 -16.45 1.00
CA LEU A 931 -19.34 -15.84 -0.32
C LEU A 931 -20.03 -14.48 -0.24
N PHE A 932 -19.44 -13.48 -0.89
CA PHE A 932 -19.97 -12.11 -0.94
C PHE A 932 -20.49 -11.74 -2.33
N GLN A 933 -19.80 -12.19 -3.38
CA GLN A 933 -20.18 -11.90 -4.76
C GLN A 933 -19.57 -12.92 -5.71
N ILE A 934 -20.29 -13.23 -6.80
CA ILE A 934 -19.73 -13.94 -7.96
C ILE A 934 -20.15 -13.20 -9.23
N ARG A 935 -19.19 -12.98 -10.13
CA ARG A 935 -19.42 -12.39 -11.45
C ARG A 935 -18.67 -13.16 -12.53
N PRO A 936 -19.13 -13.12 -13.79
CA PRO A 936 -18.30 -13.53 -14.91
C PRO A 936 -17.02 -12.69 -14.96
N PHE A 937 -15.87 -13.35 -15.08
CA PHE A 937 -14.60 -12.67 -15.34
C PHE A 937 -14.50 -12.37 -16.84
N VAL A 938 -14.46 -11.08 -17.19
CA VAL A 938 -14.44 -10.63 -18.58
C VAL A 938 -13.08 -10.04 -18.92
N GLU A 939 -12.51 -10.51 -20.02
CA GLU A 939 -11.30 -9.97 -20.61
C GLU A 939 -11.65 -9.32 -21.95
N ASN A 940 -10.95 -8.24 -22.30
CA ASN A 940 -11.21 -7.55 -23.56
C ASN A 940 -10.90 -8.45 -24.77
N LYS A 941 -11.95 -8.86 -25.50
CA LYS A 941 -11.82 -9.72 -26.69
C LYS A 941 -11.06 -9.03 -27.83
N GLN A 942 -11.25 -7.72 -28.03
CA GLN A 942 -10.58 -6.96 -29.09
C GLN A 942 -9.07 -6.85 -28.84
N ALA A 943 -8.65 -6.59 -27.60
CA ALA A 943 -7.24 -6.62 -27.23
C ALA A 943 -6.67 -8.02 -27.48
N LYS A 944 -7.34 -9.09 -27.00
CA LYS A 944 -6.93 -10.49 -27.21
C LYS A 944 -6.78 -10.91 -28.67
N SER A 945 -7.63 -10.39 -29.55
CA SER A 945 -7.63 -10.72 -30.97
C SER A 945 -6.96 -9.64 -31.83
N SER A 946 -6.22 -8.70 -31.24
CA SER A 946 -5.61 -7.60 -31.97
C SER A 946 -4.45 -8.10 -32.83
N ASP A 947 -4.56 -7.95 -34.14
CA ASP A 947 -3.48 -8.32 -35.08
C ASP A 947 -2.19 -7.56 -34.79
N TYR A 948 -2.30 -6.27 -34.43
CA TYR A 948 -1.15 -5.45 -34.04
C TYR A 948 -0.50 -5.96 -32.74
N LEU A 949 -1.29 -6.27 -31.69
CA LEU A 949 -0.71 -6.79 -30.44
C LEU A 949 -0.06 -8.16 -30.65
N ASN A 950 -0.63 -8.99 -31.53
CA ASN A 950 -0.03 -10.25 -31.95
C ASN A 950 1.27 -10.04 -32.75
N SER A 951 1.35 -9.02 -33.61
CA SER A 951 2.55 -8.74 -34.40
C SER A 951 3.74 -8.30 -33.55
N ILE A 952 3.49 -7.57 -32.45
CA ILE A 952 4.51 -7.17 -31.47
C ILE A 952 4.71 -8.19 -30.34
N THR A 953 3.98 -9.31 -30.34
CA THR A 953 4.16 -10.37 -29.33
C THR A 953 5.35 -11.26 -29.72
N PRO A 954 6.38 -11.39 -28.86
CA PRO A 954 7.55 -12.18 -29.18
C PRO A 954 7.21 -13.67 -29.28
N LYS A 955 7.83 -14.34 -30.25
CA LYS A 955 7.78 -15.81 -30.39
C LYS A 955 8.93 -16.41 -29.59
N ILE A 956 8.63 -16.92 -28.40
CA ILE A 956 9.61 -17.51 -27.49
C ILE A 956 9.74 -19.01 -27.78
N ALA A 957 10.95 -19.49 -28.03
CA ALA A 957 11.24 -20.92 -28.15
C ALA A 957 11.55 -21.50 -26.76
N ASP A 958 10.50 -21.79 -25.98
CA ASP A 958 10.59 -22.19 -24.57
C ASP A 958 11.49 -23.42 -24.31
N ASP A 959 11.52 -24.37 -25.24
CA ASP A 959 12.33 -25.61 -25.17
C ASP A 959 13.82 -25.42 -25.55
N LYS A 960 14.21 -24.22 -26.01
CA LYS A 960 15.60 -23.93 -26.37
C LYS A 960 16.49 -24.08 -25.14
N GLN A 961 17.51 -24.91 -25.26
CA GLN A 961 18.50 -25.12 -24.20
C GLN A 961 19.68 -24.14 -24.32
N ILE A 962 20.10 -23.60 -23.18
CA ILE A 962 21.20 -22.66 -23.00
C ILE A 962 22.22 -23.32 -22.09
N LYS A 963 23.52 -23.16 -22.36
CA LYS A 963 24.57 -23.66 -21.45
C LYS A 963 24.66 -22.73 -20.25
N ILE A 964 24.74 -23.26 -19.03
CA ILE A 964 24.90 -22.41 -17.83
C ILE A 964 26.27 -21.69 -17.79
N THR A 965 27.25 -22.14 -18.58
CA THR A 965 28.56 -21.50 -18.72
C THR A 965 28.57 -20.35 -19.75
N GLU A 966 27.43 -20.02 -20.35
CA GLU A 966 27.34 -18.92 -21.31
C GLU A 966 27.59 -17.56 -20.64
N LYS A 967 28.25 -16.64 -21.35
CA LYS A 967 28.57 -15.30 -20.85
C LYS A 967 27.36 -14.37 -21.00
N LEU A 968 27.14 -13.50 -20.00
CA LEU A 968 26.04 -12.53 -19.98
C LEU A 968 26.37 -11.25 -20.74
#